data_AF-A0A0K0G3T5-F1
#
_entry.id   AF-A0A0K0G3T5-F1
#
_cell.length_a   1.000
_cell.length_b   1.000
_cell.length_c   1.000
_cell.angle_alpha   90.00
_cell.angle_beta   90.00
_cell.angle_gamma   90.00
#
_symmetry.space_group_name_H-M   'P 1'
#
loop_
_entity.id
_entity.type
_entity.pdbx_description
1 polymer ?
#
loop_
_entity_poly.entity_id
_entity_poly.type
_entity_poly.pdbx_seq_one_letter_code
_entity_poly.pdbx_strand_id
1 'polypeptide(L)'
;MIFSCFNKLIICSSKRLAGQFYVNRTIHNSYVSLAGWKSKFRDPVRLRTKSKKLSVDFYGDSSLLEFSKAAGLNFDEVSKAILKIDEKYKKYTTKKNKEKPLDKEILVNLASCFDIKPQFFSRPLKEKKEVDEDVYPQPLPDDKDCEKRAPIVTIMGHVDHGKTTLLDALRSSRIVDTEHGGITQHIGAFSVKLKNSDSKITFLDTPGHAAFKKMRQRGAQSTDIVVLVVAADDGVKEQTVESIKYAREAGVQMIIAINKCDKPTANPNFTRRSLMEHDIVVEDMGGDIQVVEISALYKKNIDELQEALVALADIMNLKSTRKGLAEGSVIESSSIHGLGKVCTIIVQRGTLKKGSVIVCGTSWCKVRTMTDEFGKTIKEAGPVTPVRISGWRSDSLPSPGDIILEVEDEGKAQKVVNFREKKKMDLFTEEEYKNIEVKQAQEREIYRKNREFLLNRGQKYGSTLRYVVHKEQRFSKKTDDELKLNLIIRSDVDGTLEAILNVIDTYNSDKVGLNLVNFSVGPPTDKDIELATETNSLIYCFNTPISAGIKEMALKSNVKIEQFLVIYRLIEALKNELNGKLPPIEEMIQVAEGHVLKEFIITDNGQKQPIAGSLVDWGVFKKNNIFKIWRGSKLIYEGNVETFKCGNDFVNEVKTNREVGISIANKDIRFKTDDMIEVYDVVSTPQKIDWDPPGF
;
A
#
# COMPACT_ATOMS: atom_id res chain seq x y z
N MET A 1 -10.31 34.08 -18.11
CA MET A 1 -9.63 33.89 -19.41
C MET A 1 -8.38 33.02 -19.28
N ILE A 2 -8.48 31.82 -18.70
CA ILE A 2 -7.37 30.84 -18.59
C ILE A 2 -7.99 29.44 -18.74
N PHE A 3 -8.73 29.22 -19.83
CA PHE A 3 -9.32 27.91 -20.15
C PHE A 3 -9.08 27.48 -21.61
N SER A 4 -8.28 28.23 -22.38
CA SER A 4 -8.05 27.94 -23.81
C SER A 4 -6.67 27.35 -24.16
N CYS A 5 -5.75 27.16 -23.20
CA CYS A 5 -4.43 26.60 -23.48
C CYS A 5 -4.27 25.10 -23.17
N PHE A 6 -5.18 24.47 -22.44
CA PHE A 6 -5.08 23.05 -22.10
C PHE A 6 -5.53 22.10 -23.22
N ASN A 7 -6.17 22.61 -24.29
CA ASN A 7 -6.81 21.78 -25.32
C ASN A 7 -5.99 21.60 -26.61
N LYS A 8 -4.69 21.90 -26.61
CA LYS A 8 -3.84 21.78 -27.83
C LYS A 8 -2.65 20.81 -27.75
N LEU A 9 -2.38 20.17 -26.61
CA LEU A 9 -1.33 19.14 -26.52
C LEU A 9 -1.81 17.69 -26.49
N ILE A 10 -3.13 17.44 -26.49
CA ILE A 10 -3.71 16.07 -26.52
C ILE A 10 -4.18 15.67 -27.93
N ILE A 11 -4.04 16.55 -28.92
CA ILE A 11 -4.41 16.27 -30.32
C ILE A 11 -3.14 16.02 -31.15
N CYS A 12 -2.44 14.91 -30.87
CA CYS A 12 -1.53 14.32 -31.86
C CYS A 12 -1.36 12.79 -31.75
N SER A 13 -2.01 12.12 -30.79
CA SER A 13 -1.96 10.65 -30.65
C SER A 13 -3.31 9.93 -30.85
N SER A 14 -4.39 10.63 -31.23
CA SER A 14 -5.73 10.02 -31.38
C SER A 14 -6.25 9.86 -32.81
N LYS A 15 -5.39 9.89 -33.85
CA LYS A 15 -5.80 9.51 -35.22
C LYS A 15 -5.43 8.06 -35.54
N ARG A 16 -6.05 7.11 -34.83
CA ARG A 16 -6.13 5.71 -35.28
C ARG A 16 -7.28 4.91 -34.66
N LEU A 17 -8.42 5.53 -34.36
CA LEU A 17 -9.63 4.82 -33.93
C LEU A 17 -10.87 5.62 -34.35
N ALA A 18 -11.33 5.38 -35.57
CA ALA A 18 -12.67 5.77 -36.01
C ALA A 18 -13.21 4.69 -36.94
N GLY A 19 -14.08 3.85 -36.42
CA GLY A 19 -14.89 2.88 -37.15
C GLY A 19 -16.26 2.82 -36.48
N GLN A 20 -17.22 3.48 -37.11
CA GLN A 20 -18.56 3.80 -36.62
C GLN A 20 -19.39 2.58 -36.17
N PHE A 21 -20.05 2.74 -35.02
CA PHE A 21 -21.25 2.01 -34.66
C PHE A 21 -22.43 2.55 -35.50
N TYR A 22 -23.08 1.68 -36.27
CA TYR A 22 -24.46 1.89 -36.72
C TYR A 22 -25.34 0.84 -36.04
N VAL A 23 -26.25 1.34 -35.20
CA VAL A 23 -27.37 0.60 -34.62
C VAL A 23 -28.46 0.51 -35.69
N ASN A 24 -28.95 -0.69 -35.98
CA ASN A 24 -30.27 -0.86 -36.56
C ASN A 24 -30.98 -2.04 -35.91
N ARG A 25 -32.08 -1.74 -35.22
CA ARG A 25 -33.12 -2.67 -34.80
C ARG A 25 -33.98 -3.02 -36.01
N THR A 26 -34.16 -4.31 -36.30
CA THR A 26 -35.45 -4.83 -36.76
C THR A 26 -35.51 -6.33 -36.52
N ILE A 27 -36.54 -6.74 -35.76
CA ILE A 27 -36.92 -8.14 -35.56
C ILE A 27 -37.77 -8.52 -36.76
N HIS A 28 -37.39 -9.56 -37.51
CA HIS A 28 -38.36 -10.35 -38.26
C HIS A 28 -37.96 -11.83 -38.26
N ASN A 29 -38.89 -12.63 -37.74
CA ASN A 29 -38.97 -14.07 -37.96
C ASN A 29 -39.03 -14.36 -39.45
N SER A 30 -38.14 -15.22 -39.94
CA SER A 30 -38.40 -16.05 -41.11
C SER A 30 -37.58 -17.33 -41.04
N TYR A 31 -38.30 -18.44 -40.82
CA TYR A 31 -37.84 -19.78 -41.16
C TYR A 31 -37.57 -19.81 -42.67
N VAL A 32 -36.31 -19.96 -43.08
CA VAL A 32 -35.97 -20.31 -44.47
C VAL A 32 -34.85 -21.34 -44.49
N SER A 33 -35.08 -22.32 -45.34
CA SER A 33 -34.47 -23.63 -45.54
C SER A 33 -32.94 -23.70 -45.68
N LEU A 34 -32.41 -24.81 -45.16
CA LEU A 34 -31.13 -25.41 -45.53
C LEU A 34 -31.14 -25.82 -47.01
N ALA A 35 -30.74 -24.92 -47.90
CA ALA A 35 -30.44 -25.28 -49.29
C ALA A 35 -29.35 -24.38 -49.88
N GLY A 36 -28.15 -24.95 -50.03
CA GLY A 36 -27.23 -24.65 -51.13
C GLY A 36 -26.59 -23.27 -51.17
N TRP A 37 -25.53 -23.06 -50.37
CA TRP A 37 -24.48 -22.08 -50.72
C TRP A 37 -23.21 -22.82 -51.13
N LYS A 38 -23.12 -23.11 -52.44
CA LYS A 38 -21.85 -23.39 -53.12
C LYS A 38 -20.92 -22.20 -52.85
N SER A 39 -19.77 -22.45 -52.23
CA SER A 39 -18.74 -21.43 -52.07
C SER A 39 -18.40 -20.86 -53.45
N LYS A 40 -18.66 -19.57 -53.67
CA LYS A 40 -18.00 -18.87 -54.78
C LYS A 40 -16.50 -18.96 -54.50
N PHE A 41 -15.81 -19.79 -55.27
CA PHE A 41 -14.35 -19.76 -55.36
C PHE A 41 -13.99 -18.30 -55.66
N ARG A 42 -13.48 -17.58 -54.66
CA ARG A 42 -12.82 -16.30 -54.91
C ARG A 42 -11.50 -16.68 -55.55
N ASP A 43 -11.22 -16.11 -56.72
CA ASP A 43 -9.92 -16.27 -57.35
C ASP A 43 -8.81 -15.98 -56.32
N PRO A 44 -7.72 -16.77 -56.31
CA PRO A 44 -6.62 -16.52 -55.42
C PRO A 44 -6.17 -15.08 -55.61
N VAL A 45 -6.04 -14.34 -54.50
CA VAL A 45 -5.46 -12.99 -54.49
C VAL A 45 -4.12 -13.09 -55.21
N ARG A 46 -4.01 -12.50 -56.41
CA ARG A 46 -2.73 -12.37 -57.10
C ARG A 46 -1.83 -11.53 -56.20
N LEU A 47 -1.00 -12.19 -55.40
CA LEU A 47 0.06 -11.55 -54.63
C LEU A 47 0.90 -10.78 -55.65
N ARG A 48 0.96 -9.45 -55.51
CA ARG A 48 1.85 -8.61 -56.33
C ARG A 48 3.25 -9.20 -56.22
N THR A 49 3.83 -9.64 -57.34
CA THR A 49 5.22 -10.12 -57.39
C THR A 49 6.12 -9.07 -56.76
N LYS A 50 6.86 -9.43 -55.71
CA LYS A 50 7.79 -8.52 -55.02
C LYS A 50 8.77 -7.96 -56.06
N SER A 51 8.97 -6.63 -56.09
CA SER A 51 9.90 -6.01 -57.03
C SER A 51 11.31 -6.53 -56.78
N LYS A 52 12.06 -6.86 -57.85
CA LYS A 52 13.47 -7.29 -57.76
C LYS A 52 14.46 -6.16 -57.38
N LYS A 53 13.99 -4.91 -57.26
CA LYS A 53 14.81 -3.73 -56.94
C LYS A 53 15.29 -3.77 -55.47
N LEU A 54 16.55 -3.36 -55.24
CA LEU A 54 17.11 -3.19 -53.91
C LEU A 54 16.35 -2.08 -53.18
N SER A 55 15.79 -2.36 -51.99
CA SER A 55 15.13 -1.35 -51.17
C SER A 55 16.13 -0.71 -50.21
N VAL A 56 16.21 0.61 -50.22
CA VAL A 56 17.12 1.39 -49.38
C VAL A 56 16.32 2.46 -48.63
N ASP A 57 16.67 2.65 -47.38
CA ASP A 57 15.99 3.55 -46.46
C ASP A 57 16.63 4.95 -46.52
N PHE A 58 15.80 5.98 -46.73
CA PHE A 58 16.21 7.38 -46.81
C PHE A 58 15.38 8.23 -45.85
N TYR A 59 15.93 9.34 -45.37
CA TYR A 59 15.13 10.36 -44.70
C TYR A 59 14.43 11.25 -45.73
N GLY A 60 13.25 11.76 -45.39
CA GLY A 60 12.47 12.63 -46.28
C GLY A 60 13.16 13.95 -46.68
N ASP A 61 14.23 14.32 -45.98
CA ASP A 61 15.07 15.50 -46.18
C ASP A 61 16.56 15.10 -46.36
N SER A 62 16.81 13.90 -46.90
CA SER A 62 18.19 13.40 -47.10
C SER A 62 19.00 14.34 -47.98
N SER A 63 20.24 14.61 -47.59
CA SER A 63 21.21 15.32 -48.43
C SER A 63 21.82 14.40 -49.51
N LEU A 64 22.50 14.99 -50.51
CA LEU A 64 23.15 14.21 -51.59
C LEU A 64 24.23 13.26 -51.03
N LEU A 65 24.93 13.71 -49.97
CA LEU A 65 25.94 12.92 -49.29
C LEU A 65 25.31 11.75 -48.52
N GLU A 66 24.25 12.02 -47.75
CA GLU A 66 23.50 10.98 -47.04
C GLU A 66 22.90 9.96 -48.02
N PHE A 67 22.39 10.42 -49.16
CA PHE A 67 21.90 9.55 -50.22
C PHE A 67 23.01 8.63 -50.76
N SER A 68 24.18 9.17 -51.09
CA SER A 68 25.31 8.37 -51.61
C SER A 68 25.76 7.31 -50.61
N LYS A 69 25.81 7.64 -49.31
CA LYS A 69 26.17 6.71 -48.24
C LYS A 69 25.11 5.62 -48.03
N ALA A 70 23.83 6.00 -47.99
CA ALA A 70 22.74 5.05 -47.81
C ALA A 70 22.61 4.09 -49.00
N ALA A 71 22.85 4.58 -50.23
CA ALA A 71 22.82 3.78 -51.44
C ALA A 71 24.10 2.96 -51.70
N GLY A 72 25.19 3.21 -50.95
CA GLY A 72 26.49 2.55 -51.17
C GLY A 72 27.19 2.96 -52.48
N LEU A 73 26.88 4.14 -53.02
CA LEU A 73 27.37 4.63 -54.31
C LEU A 73 28.45 5.71 -54.14
N ASN A 74 29.35 5.84 -55.11
CA ASN A 74 30.34 6.91 -55.13
C ASN A 74 29.67 8.27 -55.30
N PHE A 75 30.07 9.25 -54.48
CA PHE A 75 29.51 10.61 -54.52
C PHE A 75 29.60 11.24 -55.93
N ASP A 76 30.68 10.97 -56.66
CA ASP A 76 30.90 11.53 -57.99
C ASP A 76 29.92 10.98 -59.03
N GLU A 77 29.52 9.71 -58.92
CA GLU A 77 28.52 9.08 -59.80
C GLU A 77 27.12 9.64 -59.53
N VAL A 78 26.77 9.79 -58.26
CA VAL A 78 25.53 10.43 -57.82
C VAL A 78 25.47 11.90 -58.25
N SER A 79 26.61 12.62 -58.18
CA SER A 79 26.70 14.01 -58.63
C SER A 79 26.56 14.17 -60.15
N LYS A 80 27.01 13.19 -60.95
CA LYS A 80 26.80 13.17 -62.40
C LYS A 80 25.34 12.83 -62.72
N ALA A 81 24.73 11.91 -61.98
CA ALA A 81 23.33 11.54 -62.16
C ALA A 81 22.38 12.70 -61.86
N ILE A 82 22.60 13.46 -60.77
CA ILE A 82 21.73 14.62 -60.46
C ILE A 82 21.83 15.73 -61.50
N LEU A 83 23.02 15.95 -62.09
CA LEU A 83 23.21 16.91 -63.19
C LEU A 83 22.50 16.48 -64.48
N LYS A 84 22.36 15.17 -64.73
CA LYS A 84 21.60 14.64 -65.87
C LYS A 84 20.09 14.80 -65.69
N ILE A 85 19.60 14.86 -64.45
CA ILE A 85 18.17 15.06 -64.16
C ILE A 85 17.79 16.52 -64.40
N ASP A 86 18.55 17.48 -63.84
CA ASP A 86 18.31 18.92 -64.04
C ASP A 86 19.58 19.74 -63.66
N GLU A 87 20.01 20.64 -64.55
CA GLU A 87 21.21 21.49 -64.38
C GLU A 87 21.09 22.47 -63.20
N LYS A 88 19.87 22.81 -62.76
CA LYS A 88 19.60 23.72 -61.64
C LYS A 88 20.20 23.23 -60.31
N TYR A 89 20.47 21.94 -60.18
CA TYR A 89 21.02 21.32 -58.96
C TYR A 89 22.55 21.30 -58.90
N LYS A 90 23.25 21.90 -59.87
CA LYS A 90 24.72 22.08 -59.85
C LYS A 90 25.24 22.76 -58.58
N LYS A 91 24.41 23.56 -57.89
CA LYS A 91 24.75 24.19 -56.61
C LYS A 91 25.00 23.19 -55.47
N TYR A 92 24.41 21.99 -55.50
CA TYR A 92 24.51 20.96 -54.45
C TYR A 92 25.74 20.05 -54.60
N THR A 93 26.42 20.07 -55.76
CA THR A 93 27.64 19.26 -56.00
C THR A 93 28.91 19.92 -55.43
N THR A 94 28.84 21.22 -55.12
CA THR A 94 29.95 21.99 -54.52
C THR A 94 30.20 21.61 -53.06
N LYS A 95 31.48 21.61 -52.61
CA LYS A 95 31.90 21.22 -51.24
C LYS A 95 31.10 21.88 -50.10
N LYS A 96 30.60 23.11 -50.31
CA LYS A 96 29.89 23.90 -49.29
C LYS A 96 28.41 23.54 -49.12
N ASN A 97 27.80 22.83 -50.08
CA ASN A 97 26.36 22.57 -50.11
C ASN A 97 25.99 21.08 -50.18
N LYS A 98 26.96 20.17 -50.02
CA LYS A 98 26.76 18.71 -50.12
C LYS A 98 25.79 18.14 -49.07
N GLU A 99 25.62 18.86 -47.96
CA GLU A 99 24.81 18.48 -46.80
C GLU A 99 23.44 19.17 -46.76
N LYS A 100 23.12 20.01 -47.76
CA LYS A 100 21.78 20.63 -47.81
C LYS A 100 20.71 19.59 -48.17
N PRO A 101 19.51 19.67 -47.56
CA PRO A 101 18.44 18.72 -47.83
C PRO A 101 17.93 18.87 -49.27
N LEU A 102 17.58 17.73 -49.88
CA LEU A 102 16.94 17.65 -51.18
C LEU A 102 15.44 17.38 -51.04
N ASP A 103 14.67 17.83 -52.03
CA ASP A 103 13.23 17.55 -52.08
C ASP A 103 12.97 16.06 -52.37
N LYS A 104 11.88 15.54 -51.78
CA LYS A 104 11.50 14.12 -51.89
C LYS A 104 11.34 13.65 -53.34
N GLU A 105 10.80 14.50 -54.21
CA GLU A 105 10.62 14.18 -55.63
C GLU A 105 11.95 13.92 -56.34
N ILE A 106 12.98 14.70 -56.01
CA ILE A 106 14.32 14.55 -56.58
C ILE A 106 14.97 13.27 -56.07
N LEU A 107 14.81 12.95 -54.78
CA LEU A 107 15.33 11.71 -54.19
C LEU A 107 14.72 10.46 -54.85
N VAL A 108 13.44 10.51 -55.24
CA VAL A 108 12.78 9.43 -55.99
C VAL A 108 13.32 9.32 -57.41
N ASN A 109 13.49 10.44 -58.11
CA ASN A 109 14.05 10.46 -59.47
C ASN A 109 15.49 9.96 -59.47
N LEU A 110 16.29 10.37 -58.49
CA LEU A 110 17.67 9.97 -58.35
C LEU A 110 17.78 8.47 -57.99
N ALA A 111 16.93 7.95 -57.10
CA ALA A 111 16.85 6.52 -56.83
C ALA A 111 16.46 5.70 -58.07
N SER A 112 15.61 6.26 -58.94
CA SER A 112 15.21 5.60 -60.19
C SER A 112 16.37 5.46 -61.18
N CYS A 113 17.31 6.42 -61.22
CA CYS A 113 18.51 6.33 -62.06
C CYS A 113 19.46 5.19 -61.67
N PHE A 114 19.38 4.70 -60.43
CA PHE A 114 20.23 3.62 -59.91
C PHE A 114 19.46 2.32 -59.63
N ASP A 115 18.22 2.19 -60.12
CA ASP A 115 17.34 1.04 -59.90
C ASP A 115 17.07 0.69 -58.42
N ILE A 116 17.14 1.69 -57.54
CA ILE A 116 16.86 1.58 -56.11
C ILE A 116 15.39 1.91 -55.85
N LYS A 117 14.77 1.19 -54.92
CA LYS A 117 13.44 1.51 -54.40
C LYS A 117 13.57 2.29 -53.08
N PRO A 118 13.30 3.61 -53.04
CA PRO A 118 13.46 4.39 -51.82
C PRO A 118 12.33 4.11 -50.82
N GLN A 119 12.67 3.92 -49.55
CA GLN A 119 11.72 3.91 -48.43
C GLN A 119 12.01 5.11 -47.53
N PHE A 120 11.01 5.95 -47.27
CA PHE A 120 11.22 7.18 -46.49
C PHE A 120 10.84 7.02 -45.03
N PHE A 121 11.75 7.41 -44.13
CA PHE A 121 11.52 7.43 -42.68
C PHE A 121 11.64 8.85 -42.11
N SER A 122 10.99 9.10 -40.98
CA SER A 122 11.18 10.31 -40.18
C SER A 122 12.51 10.21 -39.42
N ARG A 123 13.28 11.30 -39.39
CA ARG A 123 14.48 11.37 -38.54
C ARG A 123 14.08 11.10 -37.07
N PRO A 124 14.90 10.35 -36.31
CA PRO A 124 14.70 10.27 -34.86
C PRO A 124 14.81 11.68 -34.27
N LEU A 125 13.88 12.03 -33.37
CA LEU A 125 13.98 13.29 -32.61
C LEU A 125 15.32 13.26 -31.87
N LYS A 126 16.13 14.33 -31.99
CA LYS A 126 17.31 14.48 -31.13
C LYS A 126 16.84 14.38 -29.69
N GLU A 127 17.29 13.34 -28.98
CA GLU A 127 17.09 13.23 -27.54
C GLU A 127 17.67 14.48 -26.90
N LYS A 128 16.81 15.29 -26.26
CA LYS A 128 17.31 16.29 -25.34
C LYS A 128 17.96 15.51 -24.22
N LYS A 129 19.29 15.61 -24.07
CA LYS A 129 19.95 15.12 -22.86
C LYS A 129 19.23 15.78 -21.69
N GLU A 130 18.55 14.99 -20.87
CA GLU A 130 17.94 15.50 -19.66
C GLU A 130 19.05 16.09 -18.78
N VAL A 131 18.96 17.38 -18.52
CA VAL A 131 19.85 18.05 -17.58
C VAL A 131 19.39 17.66 -16.19
N ASP A 132 20.29 17.15 -15.37
CA ASP A 132 20.01 16.86 -13.97
C ASP A 132 19.82 18.17 -13.20
N GLU A 133 18.59 18.46 -12.79
CA GLU A 133 18.22 19.66 -12.03
C GLU A 133 18.09 19.37 -10.52
N ASP A 134 18.51 18.20 -10.05
CA ASP A 134 18.40 17.81 -8.64
C ASP A 134 19.44 18.50 -7.73
N VAL A 135 19.17 18.47 -6.42
CA VAL A 135 20.09 18.94 -5.36
C VAL A 135 20.61 17.74 -4.60
N TYR A 136 21.93 17.69 -4.43
CA TYR A 136 22.64 16.64 -3.72
C TYR A 136 23.26 17.19 -2.42
N PRO A 137 23.51 16.31 -1.43
CA PRO A 137 24.24 16.68 -0.23
C PRO A 137 25.61 17.29 -0.56
N GLN A 138 26.01 18.27 0.24
CA GLN A 138 27.30 18.92 0.11
C GLN A 138 28.44 17.93 0.42
N PRO A 139 29.62 18.08 -0.21
CA PRO A 139 30.80 17.33 0.19
C PRO A 139 31.13 17.61 1.65
N LEU A 140 31.85 16.67 2.28
CA LEU A 140 32.27 16.78 3.67
C LEU A 140 32.97 18.14 3.91
N PRO A 141 32.63 18.84 5.00
CA PRO A 141 33.24 20.12 5.32
C PRO A 141 34.75 19.96 5.59
N ASP A 142 35.52 21.00 5.26
CA ASP A 142 36.93 21.05 5.62
C ASP A 142 37.10 21.01 7.14
N ASP A 143 38.12 20.29 7.62
CA ASP A 143 38.41 20.11 9.05
C ASP A 143 38.60 21.45 9.80
N LYS A 144 38.99 22.52 9.10
CA LYS A 144 39.19 23.86 9.68
C LYS A 144 37.89 24.56 10.08
N ASP A 145 36.78 24.26 9.38
CA ASP A 145 35.46 24.84 9.62
C ASP A 145 34.57 23.92 10.48
N CYS A 146 35.13 22.80 10.94
CA CYS A 146 34.47 21.82 11.79
C CYS A 146 34.65 22.16 13.27
N GLU A 147 33.53 22.29 13.97
CA GLU A 147 33.46 22.37 15.43
C GLU A 147 33.08 21.00 16.00
N LYS A 148 33.50 20.73 17.25
CA LYS A 148 33.04 19.56 18.00
C LYS A 148 31.52 19.69 18.22
N ARG A 149 30.78 18.65 17.89
CA ARG A 149 29.31 18.64 18.04
C ARG A 149 28.86 17.69 19.14
N ALA A 150 27.67 17.99 19.65
CA ALA A 150 26.91 17.10 20.51
C ALA A 150 26.51 15.80 19.80
N PRO A 151 26.42 14.66 20.51
CA PRO A 151 25.83 13.45 19.97
C PRO A 151 24.31 13.54 19.88
N ILE A 152 23.74 12.95 18.83
CA ILE A 152 22.31 12.64 18.75
C ILE A 152 22.15 11.18 19.20
N VAL A 153 21.30 10.95 20.20
CA VAL A 153 21.19 9.67 20.91
C VAL A 153 19.78 9.13 20.82
N THR A 154 19.58 7.92 20.30
CA THR A 154 18.26 7.26 20.35
C THR A 154 18.18 6.34 21.56
N ILE A 155 17.05 6.36 22.27
CA ILE A 155 16.76 5.36 23.32
C ILE A 155 15.88 4.25 22.75
N MET A 156 16.36 3.01 22.86
CA MET A 156 15.71 1.79 22.37
C MET A 156 15.57 0.73 23.45
N GLY A 157 14.76 -0.30 23.21
CA GLY A 157 14.51 -1.39 24.16
C GLY A 157 13.08 -1.91 24.12
N HIS A 158 12.78 -2.91 24.95
CA HIS A 158 11.45 -3.52 25.04
C HIS A 158 10.41 -2.60 25.72
N VAL A 159 9.13 -2.90 25.52
CA VAL A 159 8.01 -2.32 26.30
C VAL A 159 8.26 -2.59 27.80
N ASP A 160 7.87 -1.64 28.66
CA ASP A 160 8.02 -1.71 30.13
C ASP A 160 9.45 -1.82 30.69
N HIS A 161 10.49 -1.70 29.86
CA HIS A 161 11.87 -1.55 30.34
C HIS A 161 12.17 -0.14 30.90
N GLY A 162 11.19 0.78 30.88
CA GLY A 162 11.31 2.12 31.47
C GLY A 162 12.02 3.14 30.60
N LYS A 163 11.95 3.02 29.27
CA LYS A 163 12.49 4.00 28.30
C LYS A 163 11.91 5.40 28.53
N THR A 164 10.59 5.52 28.53
CA THR A 164 9.90 6.81 28.72
C THR A 164 10.18 7.37 30.12
N THR A 165 10.28 6.52 31.14
CA THR A 165 10.68 6.92 32.50
C THR A 165 12.11 7.48 32.54
N LEU A 166 13.05 6.87 31.80
CA LEU A 166 14.41 7.37 31.68
C LEU A 166 14.43 8.75 30.99
N LEU A 167 13.66 8.90 29.91
CA LEU A 167 13.54 10.18 29.21
C LEU A 167 12.90 11.26 30.08
N ASP A 168 11.86 10.94 30.86
CA ASP A 168 11.27 11.86 31.83
C ASP A 168 12.27 12.28 32.92
N ALA A 169 13.08 11.33 33.40
CA ALA A 169 14.12 11.61 34.36
C ALA A 169 15.19 12.56 33.78
N LEU A 170 15.56 12.39 32.51
CA LEU A 170 16.49 13.25 31.76
C LEU A 170 15.90 14.64 31.46
N ARG A 171 14.62 14.73 31.13
CA ARG A 171 13.92 15.98 30.79
C ARG A 171 13.52 16.81 32.00
N SER A 172 13.54 16.23 33.20
CA SER A 172 12.90 16.81 34.39
C SER A 172 11.42 17.17 34.17
N SER A 173 10.74 16.44 33.28
CA SER A 173 9.30 16.53 33.00
C SER A 173 8.61 15.19 33.30
N ARG A 174 7.27 15.16 33.33
CA ARG A 174 6.47 13.93 33.46
C ARG A 174 5.54 13.78 32.27
N ILE A 175 6.05 13.21 31.18
CA ILE A 175 5.29 12.99 29.95
C ILE A 175 4.49 11.70 30.01
N VAL A 176 5.00 10.69 30.74
CA VAL A 176 4.30 9.41 30.97
C VAL A 176 2.89 9.63 31.52
N ASP A 177 2.70 10.63 32.39
CA ASP A 177 1.40 10.95 33.01
C ASP A 177 0.41 11.60 32.01
N THR A 178 0.90 12.20 30.92
CA THR A 178 0.09 12.88 29.90
C THR A 178 -0.16 12.04 28.64
N GLU A 179 0.65 11.00 28.39
CA GLU A 179 0.48 10.11 27.24
C GLU A 179 -0.66 9.13 27.44
N HIS A 180 -1.52 9.01 26.43
CA HIS A 180 -2.72 8.19 26.50
C HIS A 180 -2.36 6.71 26.43
N GLY A 181 -2.81 5.94 27.43
CA GLY A 181 -2.48 4.53 27.57
C GLY A 181 -1.10 4.27 28.18
N GLY A 182 -0.40 5.29 28.68
CA GLY A 182 0.90 5.15 29.34
C GLY A 182 2.03 4.66 28.42
N ILE A 183 1.86 4.79 27.09
CA ILE A 183 2.82 4.36 26.09
C ILE A 183 3.21 5.52 25.17
N THR A 184 4.49 5.56 24.83
CA THR A 184 5.00 6.47 23.80
C THR A 184 4.60 5.94 22.42
N GLN A 185 4.00 6.81 21.60
CA GLN A 185 3.48 6.45 20.26
C GLN A 185 4.09 7.31 19.15
N HIS A 186 4.80 8.39 19.50
CA HIS A 186 5.40 9.37 18.57
C HIS A 186 6.91 9.42 18.74
N ILE A 187 7.63 9.83 17.69
CA ILE A 187 9.07 10.07 17.82
C ILE A 187 9.29 11.50 18.30
N GLY A 188 9.71 11.64 19.56
CA GLY A 188 10.05 12.93 20.15
C GLY A 188 11.55 13.22 20.05
N ALA A 189 11.92 14.47 19.80
CA ALA A 189 13.29 14.94 19.91
C ALA A 189 13.38 16.06 20.96
N PHE A 190 14.37 16.01 21.85
CA PHE A 190 14.60 17.07 22.84
C PHE A 190 16.07 17.18 23.20
N SER A 191 16.50 18.37 23.63
CA SER A 191 17.88 18.64 24.03
C SER A 191 18.02 18.73 25.55
N VAL A 192 18.98 18.01 26.13
CA VAL A 192 19.34 18.10 27.55
C VAL A 192 20.70 18.78 27.66
N LYS A 193 20.79 19.77 28.55
CA LYS A 193 22.07 20.39 28.92
C LYS A 193 22.72 19.57 30.03
N LEU A 194 24.00 19.24 29.86
CA LEU A 194 24.81 18.62 30.92
C LEU A 194 25.04 19.62 32.06
N LYS A 195 25.09 19.14 33.32
CA LYS A 195 25.33 20.00 34.50
C LYS A 195 26.75 20.58 34.53
N ASN A 196 27.72 19.83 34.00
CA ASN A 196 29.15 20.13 34.14
C ASN A 196 29.80 20.72 32.87
N SER A 197 29.06 20.86 31.78
CA SER A 197 29.57 21.37 30.49
C SER A 197 28.49 22.14 29.74
N ASP A 198 28.88 23.12 28.90
CA ASP A 198 27.93 23.80 27.99
C ASP A 198 27.49 22.93 26.80
N SER A 199 28.01 21.70 26.73
CA SER A 199 27.57 20.68 25.76
C SER A 199 26.12 20.26 26.03
N LYS A 200 25.39 20.03 24.93
CA LYS A 200 24.02 19.49 24.93
C LYS A 200 24.07 18.05 24.45
N ILE A 201 23.07 17.25 24.80
CA ILE A 201 22.81 15.94 24.17
C ILE A 201 21.39 16.00 23.63
N THR A 202 21.21 15.60 22.38
CA THR A 202 19.87 15.54 21.77
C THR A 202 19.40 14.10 21.81
N PHE A 203 18.28 13.86 22.50
CA PHE A 203 17.69 12.54 22.61
C PHE A 203 16.53 12.37 21.63
N LEU A 204 16.48 11.21 20.98
CA LEU A 204 15.34 10.72 20.22
C LEU A 204 14.62 9.64 21.04
N ASP A 205 13.35 9.88 21.29
CA ASP A 205 12.44 8.93 21.89
C ASP A 205 11.85 8.02 20.81
N THR A 206 11.97 6.70 20.97
CA THR A 206 11.35 5.75 20.03
C THR A 206 10.38 4.81 20.75
N PRO A 207 9.20 4.56 20.17
CA PRO A 207 8.23 3.65 20.74
C PRO A 207 8.71 2.19 20.78
N GLY A 208 8.38 1.50 21.87
CA GLY A 208 8.81 0.12 22.12
C GLY A 208 8.01 -0.96 21.41
N HIS A 209 6.74 -0.70 21.11
CA HIS A 209 5.84 -1.74 20.63
C HIS A 209 6.24 -2.23 19.22
N ALA A 210 6.07 -3.53 18.99
CA ALA A 210 6.29 -4.21 17.72
C ALA A 210 5.67 -3.52 16.50
N ALA A 211 4.53 -2.82 16.60
CA ALA A 211 3.92 -2.10 15.47
C ALA A 211 4.80 -0.99 14.89
N PHE A 212 5.73 -0.44 15.69
CA PHE A 212 6.53 0.73 15.35
C PHE A 212 7.96 0.38 14.88
N LYS A 213 8.14 -0.76 14.19
CA LYS A 213 9.46 -1.22 13.71
C LYS A 213 10.18 -0.17 12.88
N LYS A 214 9.49 0.42 11.91
CA LYS A 214 10.05 1.44 11.01
C LYS A 214 10.49 2.71 11.76
N MET A 215 9.79 3.09 12.83
CA MET A 215 10.19 4.21 13.68
C MET A 215 11.52 3.94 14.39
N ARG A 216 11.71 2.73 14.93
CA ARG A 216 12.99 2.33 15.53
C ARG A 216 14.12 2.31 14.52
N GLN A 217 13.87 1.77 13.32
CA GLN A 217 14.86 1.76 12.23
C GLN A 217 15.29 3.19 11.85
N ARG A 218 14.33 4.12 11.68
CA ARG A 218 14.61 5.53 11.40
C ARG A 218 15.38 6.22 12.52
N GLY A 219 15.02 5.92 13.77
CA GLY A 219 15.72 6.38 14.96
C GLY A 219 17.20 5.98 14.91
N ALA A 220 17.50 4.69 14.68
CA ALA A 220 18.88 4.22 14.54
C ALA A 220 19.64 4.98 13.45
N GLN A 221 19.09 5.08 12.25
CA GLN A 221 19.74 5.75 11.10
C GLN A 221 19.98 7.25 11.29
N SER A 222 19.18 7.92 12.13
CA SER A 222 19.26 9.36 12.36
C SER A 222 20.17 9.73 13.54
N THR A 223 20.83 8.76 14.17
CA THR A 223 21.60 8.97 15.40
C THR A 223 23.02 8.46 15.36
N ASP A 224 23.86 9.05 16.21
CA ASP A 224 25.27 8.71 16.34
C ASP A 224 25.50 7.59 17.35
N ILE A 225 24.64 7.52 18.37
CA ILE A 225 24.73 6.55 19.47
C ILE A 225 23.32 6.02 19.79
N VAL A 226 23.21 4.72 20.03
CA VAL A 226 21.98 4.09 20.54
C VAL A 226 22.16 3.69 21.99
N VAL A 227 21.26 4.13 22.87
CA VAL A 227 21.16 3.64 24.24
C VAL A 227 20.12 2.52 24.29
N LEU A 228 20.58 1.30 24.56
CA LEU A 228 19.72 0.13 24.71
C LEU A 228 19.32 -0.04 26.19
N VAL A 229 18.05 0.18 26.49
CA VAL A 229 17.49 0.03 27.84
C VAL A 229 17.00 -1.40 28.05
N VAL A 230 17.62 -2.09 29.01
CA VAL A 230 17.29 -3.46 29.37
C VAL A 230 16.96 -3.53 30.84
N ALA A 231 15.82 -4.12 31.22
CA ALA A 231 15.46 -4.21 32.62
C ALA A 231 16.27 -5.31 33.33
N ALA A 232 16.70 -5.02 34.56
CA ALA A 232 17.50 -5.93 35.39
C ALA A 232 16.73 -7.17 35.86
N ASP A 233 15.39 -7.12 35.84
CA ASP A 233 14.48 -8.21 36.19
C ASP A 233 14.11 -9.10 34.98
N ASP A 234 13.98 -8.50 33.79
CA ASP A 234 13.49 -9.22 32.60
C ASP A 234 14.60 -9.75 31.67
N GLY A 235 15.74 -9.09 31.60
CA GLY A 235 16.81 -9.40 30.62
C GLY A 235 16.43 -9.01 29.18
N VAL A 236 17.09 -9.64 28.20
CA VAL A 236 16.84 -9.36 26.78
C VAL A 236 15.55 -10.04 26.31
N LYS A 237 14.71 -9.28 25.60
CA LYS A 237 13.43 -9.73 25.02
C LYS A 237 13.41 -9.51 23.50
N GLU A 238 12.43 -10.06 22.80
CA GLU A 238 12.31 -10.00 21.32
C GLU A 238 12.48 -8.59 20.74
N GLN A 239 11.80 -7.58 21.29
CA GLN A 239 11.94 -6.20 20.79
C GLN A 239 13.33 -5.62 21.05
N THR A 240 14.02 -6.07 22.11
CA THR A 240 15.41 -5.70 22.37
C THR A 240 16.32 -6.29 21.30
N VAL A 241 16.09 -7.56 20.91
CA VAL A 241 16.80 -8.21 19.79
C VAL A 241 16.59 -7.46 18.47
N GLU A 242 15.36 -7.01 18.19
CA GLU A 242 15.09 -6.15 17.02
C GLU A 242 15.87 -4.83 17.08
N SER A 243 15.89 -4.16 18.25
CA SER A 243 16.66 -2.93 18.44
C SER A 243 18.16 -3.12 18.21
N ILE A 244 18.72 -4.25 18.66
CA ILE A 244 20.13 -4.61 18.43
C ILE A 244 20.39 -4.79 16.93
N LYS A 245 19.49 -5.46 16.22
CA LYS A 245 19.58 -5.63 14.77
C LYS A 245 19.59 -4.28 14.05
N TYR A 246 18.67 -3.36 14.39
CA TYR A 246 18.63 -2.04 13.76
C TYR A 246 19.87 -1.20 14.03
N ALA A 247 20.42 -1.25 15.25
CA ALA A 247 21.65 -0.54 15.58
C ALA A 247 22.85 -1.08 14.78
N ARG A 248 22.98 -2.42 14.65
CA ARG A 248 24.02 -3.05 13.82
C ARG A 248 23.86 -2.74 12.34
N GLU A 249 22.64 -2.83 11.79
CA GLU A 249 22.36 -2.51 10.38
C GLU A 249 22.66 -1.05 10.05
N ALA A 250 22.45 -0.14 11.00
CA ALA A 250 22.79 1.27 10.85
C ALA A 250 24.29 1.56 11.09
N GLY A 251 25.06 0.60 11.62
CA GLY A 251 26.48 0.79 11.94
C GLY A 251 26.72 1.76 13.11
N VAL A 252 25.76 1.87 14.03
CA VAL A 252 25.77 2.87 15.12
C VAL A 252 26.33 2.25 16.41
N GLN A 253 27.13 3.02 17.14
CA GLN A 253 27.69 2.58 18.42
C GLN A 253 26.61 2.48 19.50
N MET A 254 26.75 1.49 20.39
CA MET A 254 25.73 1.19 21.39
C MET A 254 26.25 1.38 22.82
N ILE A 255 25.41 1.91 23.70
CA ILE A 255 25.60 1.90 25.16
C ILE A 255 24.42 1.16 25.78
N ILE A 256 24.67 0.35 26.80
CA ILE A 256 23.63 -0.42 27.48
C ILE A 256 23.31 0.23 28.81
N ALA A 257 22.03 0.54 29.01
CA ALA A 257 21.50 1.03 30.27
C ALA A 257 20.68 -0.07 30.94
N ILE A 258 21.23 -0.70 31.99
CA ILE A 258 20.52 -1.70 32.78
C ILE A 258 19.61 -0.96 33.77
N ASN A 259 18.29 -1.01 33.55
CA ASN A 259 17.31 -0.27 34.33
C ASN A 259 16.63 -1.12 35.41
N LYS A 260 15.87 -0.47 36.30
CA LYS A 260 15.15 -1.08 37.44
C LYS A 260 16.07 -1.74 38.48
N CYS A 261 17.30 -1.25 38.64
CA CYS A 261 18.24 -1.73 39.66
C CYS A 261 17.79 -1.45 41.11
N ASP A 262 16.71 -0.69 41.29
CA ASP A 262 16.05 -0.45 42.57
C ASP A 262 15.15 -1.60 43.05
N LYS A 263 14.73 -2.50 42.15
CA LYS A 263 13.88 -3.62 42.53
C LYS A 263 14.66 -4.67 43.33
N PRO A 264 14.05 -5.32 44.32
CA PRO A 264 14.69 -6.41 45.05
C PRO A 264 14.95 -7.65 44.17
N THR A 265 14.22 -7.79 43.06
CA THR A 265 14.40 -8.86 42.07
C THR A 265 15.43 -8.52 40.99
N ALA A 266 16.06 -7.35 41.05
CA ALA A 266 17.01 -6.91 40.04
C ALA A 266 18.27 -7.77 40.06
N ASN A 267 18.68 -8.29 38.90
CA ASN A 267 19.91 -9.05 38.75
C ASN A 267 20.71 -8.57 37.52
N PRO A 268 21.56 -7.53 37.68
CA PRO A 268 22.37 -7.01 36.59
C PRO A 268 23.32 -8.05 35.97
N ASN A 269 23.79 -9.03 36.75
CA ASN A 269 24.66 -10.11 36.26
C ASN A 269 23.91 -11.07 35.33
N PHE A 270 22.64 -11.35 35.61
CA PHE A 270 21.78 -12.12 34.71
C PHE A 270 21.58 -11.40 33.38
N THR A 271 21.28 -10.09 33.43
CA THR A 271 21.11 -9.28 32.22
C THR A 271 22.38 -9.25 31.36
N ARG A 272 23.57 -9.12 31.96
CA ARG A 272 24.86 -9.20 31.23
C ARG A 272 25.03 -10.54 30.49
N ARG A 273 24.68 -11.67 31.12
CA ARG A 273 24.72 -12.99 30.47
C ARG A 273 23.72 -13.09 29.32
N SER A 274 22.50 -12.58 29.52
CA SER A 274 21.47 -12.54 28.48
C SER A 274 21.90 -11.69 27.28
N LEU A 275 22.63 -10.60 27.50
CA LEU A 275 23.21 -9.80 26.41
C LEU A 275 24.28 -10.57 25.64
N MET A 276 25.13 -11.32 26.35
CA MET A 276 26.16 -12.17 25.73
C MET A 276 25.56 -13.24 24.82
N GLU A 277 24.41 -13.83 25.20
CA GLU A 277 23.67 -14.80 24.37
C GLU A 277 23.20 -14.21 23.02
N HIS A 278 23.10 -12.89 22.93
CA HIS A 278 22.70 -12.16 21.71
C HIS A 278 23.88 -11.44 21.02
N ASP A 279 25.10 -11.95 21.21
CA ASP A 279 26.35 -11.42 20.64
C ASP A 279 26.64 -9.97 21.05
N ILE A 280 26.27 -9.61 22.28
CA ILE A 280 26.65 -8.33 22.88
C ILE A 280 27.62 -8.63 24.02
N VAL A 281 28.90 -8.37 23.77
CA VAL A 281 29.96 -8.51 24.77
C VAL A 281 30.17 -7.16 25.43
N VAL A 282 29.96 -7.12 26.75
CA VAL A 282 30.08 -5.92 27.58
C VAL A 282 31.52 -5.70 28.03
N GLU A 283 31.88 -4.45 28.36
CA GLU A 283 33.24 -4.07 28.82
C GLU A 283 33.76 -4.94 29.97
N ASP A 284 32.93 -5.21 31.00
CA ASP A 284 33.27 -6.06 32.14
C ASP A 284 33.70 -7.49 31.74
N MET A 285 33.26 -7.94 30.55
CA MET A 285 33.52 -9.27 30.01
C MET A 285 34.55 -9.24 28.86
N GLY A 286 35.27 -8.12 28.69
CA GLY A 286 36.31 -7.94 27.68
C GLY A 286 35.79 -7.51 26.30
N GLY A 287 34.58 -6.96 26.22
CA GLY A 287 34.02 -6.37 25.00
C GLY A 287 34.20 -4.85 24.93
N ASP A 288 33.61 -4.24 23.90
CA ASP A 288 33.73 -2.79 23.63
C ASP A 288 32.47 -2.00 24.05
N ILE A 289 31.41 -2.69 24.49
CA ILE A 289 30.12 -2.07 24.77
C ILE A 289 30.01 -1.69 26.24
N GLN A 290 29.88 -0.39 26.50
CA GLN A 290 29.76 0.17 27.84
C GLN A 290 28.41 -0.20 28.47
N VAL A 291 28.43 -0.52 29.76
CA VAL A 291 27.23 -0.83 30.55
C VAL A 291 27.13 0.13 31.71
N VAL A 292 25.98 0.77 31.86
CA VAL A 292 25.66 1.62 33.01
C VAL A 292 24.43 1.07 33.72
N GLU A 293 24.58 0.79 35.01
CA GLU A 293 23.47 0.36 35.88
C GLU A 293 22.72 1.59 36.40
N ILE A 294 21.44 1.70 36.06
CA ILE A 294 20.60 2.86 36.38
C ILE A 294 19.31 2.48 37.10
N SER A 295 18.76 3.47 37.81
CA SER A 295 17.36 3.44 38.23
C SER A 295 16.68 4.72 37.76
N ALA A 296 15.87 4.60 36.71
CA ALA A 296 15.14 5.72 36.13
C ALA A 296 14.16 6.37 37.13
N LEU A 297 13.52 5.57 37.99
CA LEU A 297 12.54 6.04 38.98
C LEU A 297 13.18 6.92 40.05
N TYR A 298 14.30 6.48 40.62
CA TYR A 298 15.03 7.20 41.67
C TYR A 298 16.10 8.15 41.15
N LYS A 299 16.24 8.26 39.83
CA LYS A 299 17.27 9.06 39.15
C LYS A 299 18.70 8.73 39.59
N LYS A 300 18.98 7.45 39.89
CA LYS A 300 20.33 7.00 40.25
C LYS A 300 21.15 6.70 38.99
N ASN A 301 22.42 7.10 38.99
CA ASN A 301 23.40 6.89 37.91
C ASN A 301 23.01 7.45 36.53
N ILE A 302 22.06 8.39 36.47
CA ILE A 302 21.73 9.08 35.22
C ILE A 302 22.86 10.01 34.79
N ASP A 303 23.53 10.66 35.76
CA ASP A 303 24.68 11.53 35.48
C ASP A 303 25.85 10.70 34.90
N GLU A 304 26.08 9.48 35.39
CA GLU A 304 27.09 8.53 34.87
C GLU A 304 26.77 8.09 33.43
N LEU A 305 25.50 7.83 33.11
CA LEU A 305 25.07 7.54 31.74
C LEU A 305 25.33 8.73 30.79
N GLN A 306 25.12 9.97 31.26
CA GLN A 306 25.42 11.16 30.47
C GLN A 306 26.93 11.33 30.23
N GLU A 307 27.75 11.07 31.24
CA GLU A 307 29.21 11.12 31.13
C GLU A 307 29.74 10.05 30.17
N ALA A 308 29.21 8.82 30.23
CA ALA A 308 29.53 7.76 29.27
C ALA A 308 29.19 8.15 27.82
N LEU A 309 28.02 8.77 27.60
CA LEU A 309 27.62 9.26 26.27
C LEU A 309 28.57 10.34 25.73
N VAL A 310 29.01 11.27 26.58
CA VAL A 310 29.97 12.30 26.20
C VAL A 310 31.34 11.69 25.91
N ALA A 311 31.79 10.74 26.74
CA ALA A 311 33.06 10.04 26.53
C ALA A 311 33.08 9.28 25.19
N LEU A 312 31.99 8.57 24.87
CA LEU A 312 31.87 7.87 23.59
C LEU A 312 31.85 8.84 22.39
N ALA A 313 31.13 9.96 22.51
CA ALA A 313 31.10 10.99 21.48
C ALA A 313 32.49 11.61 21.22
N ASP A 314 33.31 11.74 22.27
CA ASP A 314 34.68 12.26 22.19
C ASP A 314 35.60 11.26 21.47
N ILE A 315 35.47 9.97 21.75
CA ILE A 315 36.19 8.90 21.06
C ILE A 315 35.82 8.88 19.55
N MET A 316 34.53 9.05 19.24
CA MET A 316 34.03 9.12 17.86
C MET A 316 34.46 10.39 17.11
N ASN A 317 35.01 11.40 17.79
CA ASN A 317 35.41 12.69 17.21
C ASN A 317 34.30 13.34 16.38
N LEU A 318 33.08 13.40 16.92
CA LEU A 318 31.92 13.97 16.22
C LEU A 318 32.15 15.46 15.89
N LYS A 319 32.07 15.79 14.60
CA LYS A 319 32.27 17.13 14.04
C LYS A 319 31.05 17.62 13.26
N SER A 320 30.78 18.92 13.27
CA SER A 320 29.82 19.59 12.38
C SER A 320 30.26 21.02 12.11
N THR A 321 29.81 21.59 10.99
CA THR A 321 30.02 23.01 10.68
C THR A 321 28.73 23.79 10.84
N ARG A 322 28.82 25.00 11.38
CA ARG A 322 27.72 25.98 11.40
C ARG A 322 27.60 26.76 10.10
N LYS A 323 28.66 26.74 9.28
CA LYS A 323 28.75 27.48 8.01
C LYS A 323 28.21 26.64 6.85
N GLY A 324 27.72 27.31 5.82
CA GLY A 324 27.17 26.67 4.62
C GLY A 324 25.65 26.51 4.68
N LEU A 325 25.13 25.74 3.73
CA LEU A 325 23.70 25.46 3.61
C LEU A 325 23.29 24.46 4.70
N ALA A 326 22.09 24.63 5.24
CA ALA A 326 21.54 23.73 6.22
C ALA A 326 21.19 22.38 5.60
N GLU A 327 21.64 21.31 6.26
CA GLU A 327 21.27 19.94 5.96
C GLU A 327 20.72 19.29 7.22
N GLY A 328 19.73 18.43 7.07
CA GLY A 328 19.11 17.76 8.20
C GLY A 328 18.27 16.57 7.79
N SER A 329 17.66 15.92 8.77
CA SER A 329 16.73 14.82 8.55
C SER A 329 15.36 15.16 9.15
N VAL A 330 14.30 14.71 8.47
CA VAL A 330 12.94 14.76 9.01
C VAL A 330 12.79 13.64 10.03
N ILE A 331 12.39 14.00 11.26
CA ILE A 331 12.07 13.03 12.30
C ILE A 331 10.59 12.67 12.24
N GLU A 332 9.73 13.67 12.09
CA GLU A 332 8.29 13.48 12.11
C GLU A 332 7.57 14.58 11.32
N SER A 333 6.48 14.19 10.66
CA SER A 333 5.60 15.08 9.90
C SER A 333 4.20 15.03 10.49
N SER A 334 3.61 16.22 10.72
CA SER A 334 2.32 16.39 11.37
C SER A 334 1.52 17.53 10.72
N SER A 335 0.21 17.59 11.00
CA SER A 335 -0.64 18.68 10.56
C SER A 335 -1.39 19.27 11.75
N ILE A 336 -1.12 20.53 12.07
CA ILE A 336 -1.66 21.23 13.24
C ILE A 336 -2.60 22.34 12.77
N HIS A 337 -3.79 22.41 13.35
CA HIS A 337 -4.75 23.48 13.06
C HIS A 337 -4.14 24.87 13.36
N GLY A 338 -4.23 25.79 12.40
CA GLY A 338 -3.70 27.15 12.50
C GLY A 338 -2.26 27.32 12.01
N LEU A 339 -1.37 26.36 12.28
CA LEU A 339 0.02 26.37 11.75
C LEU A 339 0.13 25.68 10.38
N GLY A 340 -0.84 24.83 10.05
CA GLY A 340 -0.86 24.02 8.83
C GLY A 340 0.05 22.81 8.94
N LYS A 341 0.73 22.48 7.84
CA LYS A 341 1.69 21.38 7.75
C LYS A 341 2.97 21.75 8.50
N VAL A 342 3.40 20.85 9.39
CA VAL A 342 4.51 21.06 10.31
C VAL A 342 5.39 19.82 10.34
N CYS A 343 6.70 20.01 10.29
CA CYS A 343 7.66 18.91 10.40
C CYS A 343 8.64 19.17 11.54
N THR A 344 8.96 18.14 12.30
CA THR A 344 10.05 18.12 13.27
C THR A 344 11.29 17.60 12.57
N ILE A 345 12.37 18.38 12.62
CA ILE A 345 13.59 18.14 11.87
C ILE A 345 14.79 18.23 12.81
N ILE A 346 15.86 17.49 12.53
CA ILE A 346 17.15 17.67 13.20
C ILE A 346 18.14 18.22 12.19
N VAL A 347 18.69 19.41 12.50
CA VAL A 347 19.75 20.02 11.69
C VAL A 347 21.04 19.24 11.95
N GLN A 348 21.63 18.63 10.93
CA GLN A 348 22.89 17.90 11.05
C GLN A 348 24.08 18.85 10.80
N ARG A 349 23.94 19.72 9.80
CA ARG A 349 24.96 20.66 9.35
C ARG A 349 24.35 22.01 9.02
N GLY A 350 25.14 23.06 9.15
CA GLY A 350 24.75 24.42 8.81
C GLY A 350 23.86 25.05 9.88
N THR A 351 23.36 26.24 9.58
CA THR A 351 22.47 26.98 10.48
C THR A 351 21.18 27.33 9.75
N LEU A 352 20.08 26.70 10.13
CA LEU A 352 18.77 26.99 9.54
C LEU A 352 18.20 28.29 10.11
N LYS A 353 17.77 29.19 9.22
CA LYS A 353 17.22 30.50 9.61
C LYS A 353 15.76 30.63 9.20
N LYS A 354 15.04 31.50 9.91
CA LYS A 354 13.68 31.88 9.50
C LYS A 354 13.74 32.55 8.12
N GLY A 355 12.96 32.04 7.17
CA GLY A 355 12.91 32.51 5.80
C GLY A 355 13.73 31.68 4.80
N SER A 356 14.58 30.77 5.29
CA SER A 356 15.31 29.81 4.45
C SER A 356 14.34 28.96 3.61
N VAL A 357 14.80 28.57 2.43
CA VAL A 357 14.07 27.70 1.51
C VAL A 357 14.70 26.32 1.58
N ILE A 358 13.90 25.31 1.87
CA ILE A 358 14.35 23.94 2.00
C ILE A 358 13.56 23.02 1.07
N VAL A 359 14.23 21.97 0.61
CA VAL A 359 13.67 20.90 -0.20
C VAL A 359 13.84 19.58 0.55
N CYS A 360 12.78 18.78 0.58
CA CYS A 360 12.75 17.48 1.25
C CYS A 360 11.88 16.51 0.44
N GLY A 361 12.47 15.45 -0.09
CA GLY A 361 11.77 14.52 -0.97
C GLY A 361 11.11 15.24 -2.16
N THR A 362 9.80 15.05 -2.33
CA THR A 362 8.95 15.72 -3.33
C THR A 362 8.29 17.01 -2.81
N SER A 363 8.78 17.54 -1.70
CA SER A 363 8.17 18.67 -1.02
C SER A 363 9.17 19.79 -0.80
N TRP A 364 8.67 21.03 -0.75
CA TRP A 364 9.49 22.19 -0.44
C TRP A 364 8.78 23.11 0.54
N CYS A 365 9.59 23.83 1.31
CA CYS A 365 9.13 24.71 2.36
C CYS A 365 9.90 26.02 2.32
N LYS A 366 9.16 27.11 2.53
CA LYS A 366 9.75 28.38 2.97
C LYS A 366 9.46 28.53 4.45
N VAL A 367 10.51 28.49 5.27
CA VAL A 367 10.39 28.46 6.73
C VAL A 367 9.69 29.72 7.24
N ARG A 368 8.45 29.60 7.71
CA ARG A 368 7.64 30.72 8.25
C ARG A 368 7.86 30.90 9.74
N THR A 369 7.73 29.81 10.48
CA THR A 369 7.98 29.77 11.91
C THR A 369 8.86 28.57 12.24
N MET A 370 9.75 28.78 13.21
CA MET A 370 10.55 27.73 13.82
C MET A 370 10.25 27.75 15.31
N THR A 371 9.94 26.59 15.86
CA THR A 371 9.69 26.40 17.28
C THR A 371 10.56 25.28 17.83
N ASP A 372 11.05 25.50 19.05
CA ASP A 372 11.77 24.51 19.84
C ASP A 372 10.84 23.38 20.32
N GLU A 373 11.39 22.33 20.93
CA GLU A 373 10.61 21.22 21.51
C GLU A 373 9.60 21.66 22.58
N PHE A 374 9.87 22.80 23.25
CA PHE A 374 8.98 23.39 24.26
C PHE A 374 7.96 24.39 23.69
N GLY A 375 7.87 24.52 22.35
CA GLY A 375 6.94 25.44 21.68
C GLY A 375 7.40 26.90 21.65
N LYS A 376 8.60 27.22 22.14
CA LYS A 376 9.17 28.56 22.08
C LYS A 376 9.64 28.87 20.66
N THR A 377 9.34 30.06 20.16
CA THR A 377 9.79 30.49 18.83
C THR A 377 11.28 30.83 18.83
N ILE A 378 12.00 30.30 17.84
CA ILE A 378 13.44 30.52 17.65
C ILE A 378 13.71 31.15 16.27
N LYS A 379 14.79 31.92 16.16
CA LYS A 379 15.16 32.63 14.91
C LYS A 379 16.19 31.88 14.07
N GLU A 380 17.07 31.15 14.74
CA GLU A 380 18.17 30.39 14.14
C GLU A 380 18.29 29.06 14.87
N ALA A 381 18.63 28.03 14.12
CA ALA A 381 18.81 26.67 14.60
C ALA A 381 20.16 26.14 14.13
N GLY A 382 21.05 25.87 15.07
CA GLY A 382 22.36 25.30 14.78
C GLY A 382 22.31 23.79 14.63
N PRO A 383 23.46 23.16 14.34
CA PRO A 383 23.58 21.72 14.29
C PRO A 383 23.14 21.04 15.59
N VAL A 384 22.62 19.81 15.46
CA VAL A 384 22.14 18.94 16.54
C VAL A 384 20.89 19.46 17.27
N THR A 385 20.36 20.62 16.87
CA THR A 385 19.16 21.18 17.49
C THR A 385 17.90 20.63 16.80
N PRO A 386 16.98 19.97 17.54
CA PRO A 386 15.69 19.58 17.00
C PRO A 386 14.80 20.82 16.86
N VAL A 387 14.20 21.01 15.68
CA VAL A 387 13.36 22.18 15.41
C VAL A 387 12.11 21.76 14.67
N ARG A 388 11.00 22.34 15.10
CA ARG A 388 9.73 22.19 14.42
C ARG A 388 9.51 23.37 13.47
N ILE A 389 9.38 23.06 12.19
CA ILE A 389 9.26 24.02 11.10
C ILE A 389 7.88 24.01 10.46
N SER A 390 7.40 25.20 10.10
CA SER A 390 6.15 25.38 9.35
C SER A 390 6.38 26.13 8.04
N GLY A 391 5.41 26.02 7.12
CA GLY A 391 5.43 26.72 5.83
C GLY A 391 5.66 25.82 4.62
N TRP A 392 5.38 24.52 4.75
CA TRP A 392 5.33 23.59 3.62
C TRP A 392 4.27 24.02 2.62
N ARG A 393 4.65 24.08 1.34
CA ARG A 393 3.78 24.58 0.25
C ARG A 393 3.18 23.48 -0.59
N SER A 394 3.86 22.35 -0.71
CA SER A 394 3.39 21.17 -1.43
C SER A 394 2.17 20.53 -0.76
N ASP A 395 1.41 19.79 -1.56
CA ASP A 395 0.26 19.06 -1.03
C ASP A 395 0.68 17.79 -0.27
N SER A 396 1.85 17.24 -0.59
CA SER A 396 2.48 16.15 0.15
C SER A 396 3.24 16.64 1.39
N LEU A 397 3.08 15.94 2.51
CA LEU A 397 4.00 16.06 3.64
C LEU A 397 5.31 15.32 3.30
N PRO A 398 6.48 15.80 3.76
CA PRO A 398 7.72 15.04 3.69
C PRO A 398 7.60 13.73 4.46
N SER A 399 8.25 12.68 3.96
CA SER A 399 8.27 11.40 4.66
C SER A 399 9.29 11.47 5.79
N PRO A 400 9.01 10.88 6.97
CA PRO A 400 10.02 10.78 8.02
C PRO A 400 11.24 9.98 7.52
N GLY A 401 12.43 10.43 7.88
CA GLY A 401 13.71 9.91 7.38
C GLY A 401 14.23 10.60 6.11
N ASP A 402 13.41 11.41 5.42
CA ASP A 402 13.88 12.16 4.25
C ASP A 402 14.94 13.20 4.65
N ILE A 403 15.92 13.38 3.78
CA ILE A 403 16.98 14.37 3.94
C ILE A 403 16.46 15.73 3.46
N ILE A 404 16.75 16.75 4.26
CA ILE A 404 16.43 18.15 4.01
C ILE A 404 17.69 18.83 3.49
N LEU A 405 17.54 19.54 2.39
CA LEU A 405 18.60 20.34 1.78
C LEU A 405 18.11 21.78 1.61
N GLU A 406 18.86 22.73 2.17
CA GLU A 406 18.62 24.15 1.95
C GLU A 406 19.04 24.56 0.52
N VAL A 407 18.25 25.44 -0.10
CA VAL A 407 18.50 25.99 -1.44
C VAL A 407 18.40 27.50 -1.40
N GLU A 408 19.08 28.16 -2.35
CA GLU A 408 19.17 29.62 -2.42
C GLU A 408 17.83 30.29 -2.77
N ASP A 409 17.10 29.71 -3.74
CA ASP A 409 15.90 30.32 -4.33
C ASP A 409 14.68 29.39 -4.33
N GLU A 410 13.49 29.98 -4.18
CA GLU A 410 12.20 29.29 -4.34
C GLU A 410 12.04 28.70 -5.75
N GLY A 411 12.53 29.40 -6.77
CA GLY A 411 12.48 28.92 -8.15
C GLY A 411 13.31 27.65 -8.37
N LYS A 412 14.45 27.52 -7.68
CA LYS A 412 15.27 26.30 -7.70
C LYS A 412 14.57 25.17 -6.97
N ALA A 413 13.99 25.44 -5.79
CA ALA A 413 13.22 24.46 -5.04
C ALA A 413 12.09 23.83 -5.86
N GLN A 414 11.32 24.67 -6.58
CA GLN A 414 10.21 24.20 -7.40
C GLN A 414 10.67 23.35 -8.59
N LYS A 415 11.77 23.73 -9.24
CA LYS A 415 12.36 22.91 -10.32
C LYS A 415 12.77 21.53 -9.85
N VAL A 416 13.44 21.46 -8.70
CA VAL A 416 13.90 20.22 -8.08
C VAL A 416 12.72 19.31 -7.73
N VAL A 417 11.68 19.87 -7.11
CA VAL A 417 10.47 19.11 -6.79
C VAL A 417 9.78 18.58 -8.05
N ASN A 418 9.58 19.43 -9.06
CA ASN A 418 8.98 19.01 -10.33
C ASN A 418 9.83 17.93 -11.03
N PHE A 419 11.15 18.03 -10.97
CA PHE A 419 12.07 17.04 -11.51
C PHE A 419 11.93 15.69 -10.78
N ARG A 420 11.89 15.70 -9.44
CA ARG A 420 11.68 14.50 -8.61
C ARG A 420 10.30 13.87 -8.82
N GLU A 421 9.25 14.68 -8.91
CA GLU A 421 7.89 14.22 -9.22
C GLU A 421 7.83 13.57 -10.60
N LYS A 422 8.41 14.21 -11.62
CA LYS A 422 8.46 13.65 -12.97
C LYS A 422 9.20 12.31 -12.97
N LYS A 423 10.39 12.25 -12.36
CA LYS A 423 11.18 11.02 -12.24
C LYS A 423 10.41 9.91 -11.53
N LYS A 424 9.67 10.23 -10.47
CA LYS A 424 8.81 9.27 -9.75
C LYS A 424 7.66 8.76 -10.63
N MET A 425 7.02 9.65 -11.39
CA MET A 425 5.95 9.29 -12.33
C MET A 425 6.46 8.42 -13.49
N ASP A 426 7.66 8.71 -14.01
CA ASP A 426 8.30 7.93 -15.07
C ASP A 426 8.63 6.51 -14.58
N LEU A 427 9.24 6.38 -13.39
CA LEU A 427 9.50 5.08 -12.76
C LEU A 427 8.23 4.27 -12.52
N PHE A 428 7.18 4.90 -11.96
CA PHE A 428 5.89 4.24 -11.75
C PHE A 428 5.26 3.77 -13.07
N THR A 429 5.36 4.60 -14.12
CA THR A 429 4.84 4.24 -15.45
C THR A 429 5.59 3.05 -16.06
N GLU A 430 6.91 2.96 -15.86
CA GLU A 430 7.70 1.82 -16.31
C GLU A 430 7.33 0.51 -15.59
N GLU A 431 7.10 0.57 -14.27
CA GLU A 431 6.63 -0.59 -13.48
C GLU A 431 5.24 -1.04 -13.93
N GLU A 432 4.31 -0.10 -14.07
CA GLU A 432 2.98 -0.38 -14.61
C GLU A 432 3.03 -0.97 -16.02
N TYR A 433 3.91 -0.45 -16.88
CA TYR A 433 4.11 -0.98 -18.22
C TYR A 433 4.56 -2.44 -18.18
N LYS A 434 5.53 -2.79 -17.31
CA LYS A 434 5.97 -4.18 -17.11
C LYS A 434 4.82 -5.06 -16.61
N ASN A 435 4.03 -4.58 -15.66
CA ASN A 435 2.87 -5.31 -15.13
C ASN A 435 1.81 -5.56 -16.22
N ILE A 436 1.53 -4.54 -17.04
CA ILE A 436 0.63 -4.64 -18.20
C ILE A 436 1.18 -5.62 -19.23
N GLU A 437 2.47 -5.59 -19.51
CA GLU A 437 3.11 -6.52 -20.45
C GLU A 437 3.00 -7.97 -19.98
N VAL A 438 3.23 -8.24 -18.70
CA VAL A 438 3.05 -9.57 -18.08
C VAL A 438 1.60 -10.03 -18.20
N LYS A 439 0.61 -9.18 -17.85
CA LYS A 439 -0.82 -9.49 -17.99
C LYS A 439 -1.19 -9.79 -19.44
N GLN A 440 -0.73 -8.97 -20.38
CA GLN A 440 -0.96 -9.19 -21.82
C GLN A 440 -0.30 -10.47 -22.32
N ALA A 441 0.89 -10.84 -21.84
CA ALA A 441 1.55 -12.08 -22.19
C ALA A 441 0.76 -13.31 -21.71
N GLN A 442 0.26 -13.28 -20.47
CA GLN A 442 -0.61 -14.32 -19.92
C GLN A 442 -1.90 -14.47 -20.73
N GLU A 443 -2.57 -13.37 -21.07
CA GLU A 443 -3.75 -13.37 -21.93
C GLU A 443 -3.44 -13.95 -23.32
N ARG A 444 -2.30 -13.59 -23.92
CA ARG A 444 -1.83 -14.13 -25.21
C ARG A 444 -1.54 -15.63 -25.13
N GLU A 445 -0.99 -16.12 -24.04
CA GLU A 445 -0.75 -17.56 -23.83
C GLU A 445 -2.04 -18.34 -23.67
N ILE A 446 -2.99 -17.84 -22.86
CA ILE A 446 -4.33 -18.44 -22.73
C ILE A 446 -4.99 -18.50 -24.11
N TYR A 447 -4.93 -17.39 -24.87
CA TYR A 447 -5.43 -17.34 -26.23
C TYR A 447 -4.75 -18.38 -27.15
N ARG A 448 -3.42 -18.54 -27.06
CA ARG A 448 -2.64 -19.51 -27.85
C ARG A 448 -3.01 -20.96 -27.48
N LYS A 449 -3.11 -21.28 -26.18
CA LYS A 449 -3.50 -22.62 -25.68
C LYS A 449 -4.92 -22.98 -26.13
N ASN A 450 -5.86 -22.05 -25.97
CA ASN A 450 -7.23 -22.24 -26.45
C ASN A 450 -7.24 -22.48 -27.97
N ARG A 451 -6.45 -21.70 -28.73
CA ARG A 451 -6.31 -21.86 -30.18
C ARG A 451 -5.74 -23.23 -30.57
N GLU A 452 -4.71 -23.70 -29.88
CA GLU A 452 -4.07 -25.00 -30.12
C GLU A 452 -5.02 -26.16 -29.80
N PHE A 453 -5.71 -26.10 -28.66
CA PHE A 453 -6.73 -27.06 -28.26
C PHE A 453 -7.82 -27.22 -29.33
N LEU A 454 -8.26 -26.11 -29.93
CA LEU A 454 -9.28 -26.10 -30.98
C LEU A 454 -8.79 -26.69 -32.30
N LEU A 455 -7.54 -26.40 -32.67
CA LEU A 455 -6.91 -26.99 -33.87
C LEU A 455 -6.79 -28.52 -33.74
N ASN A 456 -6.42 -29.01 -32.56
CA ASN A 456 -6.31 -30.45 -32.28
C ASN A 456 -7.67 -31.18 -32.39
N ARG A 457 -8.80 -30.48 -32.17
CA ARG A 457 -10.15 -31.02 -32.37
C ARG A 457 -10.65 -31.00 -33.82
N GLY A 458 -9.82 -30.60 -34.78
CA GLY A 458 -10.17 -30.61 -36.22
C GLY A 458 -11.17 -29.54 -36.66
N GLN A 459 -11.56 -28.61 -35.76
CA GLN A 459 -12.45 -27.51 -36.11
C GLN A 459 -11.65 -26.40 -36.82
N LYS A 460 -11.84 -26.26 -38.14
CA LYS A 460 -11.34 -25.09 -38.90
C LYS A 460 -12.30 -23.91 -38.80
N TYR A 461 -11.69 -22.73 -38.81
CA TYR A 461 -12.23 -21.42 -38.40
C TYR A 461 -13.61 -21.05 -38.99
N GLY A 462 -14.51 -20.58 -38.11
CA GLY A 462 -15.75 -19.86 -38.45
C GLY A 462 -16.03 -18.76 -37.41
N SER A 463 -16.73 -17.70 -37.82
CA SER A 463 -17.09 -16.52 -37.00
C SER A 463 -17.88 -16.82 -35.72
N THR A 464 -18.41 -18.03 -35.60
CA THR A 464 -19.09 -18.58 -34.41
C THR A 464 -18.16 -18.80 -33.21
N LEU A 465 -16.83 -18.90 -33.42
CA LEU A 465 -15.88 -19.17 -32.33
C LEU A 465 -15.59 -17.96 -31.43
N ARG A 466 -15.73 -16.73 -31.95
CA ARG A 466 -15.70 -15.52 -31.10
C ARG A 466 -16.79 -15.61 -30.03
N TYR A 467 -17.90 -16.28 -30.35
CA TYR A 467 -19.06 -16.37 -29.48
C TYR A 467 -18.90 -17.41 -28.36
N VAL A 468 -18.08 -18.45 -28.52
CA VAL A 468 -17.90 -19.52 -27.51
C VAL A 468 -16.93 -19.08 -26.40
N VAL A 469 -15.77 -18.55 -26.77
CA VAL A 469 -14.79 -18.03 -25.80
C VAL A 469 -15.35 -16.79 -25.07
N HIS A 470 -16.05 -15.90 -25.77
CA HIS A 470 -16.78 -14.80 -25.13
C HIS A 470 -18.15 -15.21 -24.56
N LYS A 471 -18.57 -16.49 -24.55
CA LYS A 471 -19.77 -16.90 -23.79
C LYS A 471 -19.40 -17.20 -22.34
N GLU A 472 -18.29 -17.90 -22.15
CA GLU A 472 -17.72 -18.20 -20.82
C GLU A 472 -16.97 -16.98 -20.25
N GLN A 473 -16.32 -16.17 -21.09
CA GLN A 473 -15.69 -14.91 -20.71
C GLN A 473 -16.51 -13.65 -21.06
N ARG A 474 -17.78 -13.77 -21.45
CA ARG A 474 -18.69 -12.63 -21.28
C ARG A 474 -18.74 -12.48 -19.79
N PHE A 475 -17.95 -11.53 -19.28
CA PHE A 475 -18.00 -11.04 -17.93
C PHE A 475 -19.43 -11.26 -17.43
N SER A 476 -19.62 -12.29 -16.60
CA SER A 476 -20.39 -12.01 -15.40
C SER A 476 -19.73 -10.73 -14.93
N LYS A 477 -20.44 -9.60 -14.98
CA LYS A 477 -20.16 -8.53 -14.00
C LYS A 477 -19.93 -9.34 -12.75
N LYS A 478 -18.69 -9.45 -12.26
CA LYS A 478 -18.47 -9.99 -10.92
C LYS A 478 -19.45 -9.16 -10.12
N THR A 479 -20.52 -9.78 -9.66
CA THR A 479 -21.43 -9.06 -8.80
C THR A 479 -20.53 -8.59 -7.67
N ASP A 480 -20.68 -7.33 -7.25
CA ASP A 480 -19.96 -6.74 -6.11
C ASP A 480 -20.32 -7.47 -4.79
N ASP A 481 -20.63 -8.77 -4.84
CA ASP A 481 -20.98 -9.63 -3.72
C ASP A 481 -19.72 -10.08 -2.93
N GLU A 482 -18.51 -9.70 -3.37
CA GLU A 482 -17.33 -9.80 -2.51
C GLU A 482 -17.53 -8.85 -1.33
N LEU A 483 -17.76 -9.41 -0.13
CA LEU A 483 -17.88 -8.65 1.12
C LEU A 483 -16.64 -7.79 1.31
N LYS A 484 -16.80 -6.47 1.21
CA LYS A 484 -15.69 -5.51 1.34
C LYS A 484 -15.97 -4.54 2.48
N LEU A 485 -14.93 -4.27 3.26
CA LEU A 485 -14.91 -3.21 4.25
C LEU A 485 -14.02 -2.09 3.72
N ASN A 486 -14.64 -0.95 3.40
CA ASN A 486 -13.91 0.24 2.97
C ASN A 486 -13.55 1.09 4.19
N LEU A 487 -12.29 1.52 4.27
CA LEU A 487 -11.74 2.24 5.40
C LEU A 487 -11.00 3.51 4.95
N ILE A 488 -11.21 4.60 5.71
CA ILE A 488 -10.44 5.84 5.62
C ILE A 488 -9.76 6.06 6.96
N ILE A 489 -8.46 6.37 6.93
CA ILE A 489 -7.65 6.57 8.13
C ILE A 489 -7.10 7.99 8.17
N ARG A 490 -7.30 8.65 9.32
CA ARG A 490 -6.71 9.95 9.63
C ARG A 490 -5.87 9.81 10.89
N SER A 491 -4.58 10.15 10.82
CA SER A 491 -3.69 10.16 11.98
C SER A 491 -3.20 11.56 12.29
N ASP A 492 -2.62 11.77 13.46
CA ASP A 492 -2.02 13.03 13.87
C ASP A 492 -0.63 13.27 13.25
N VAL A 493 0.16 12.19 13.16
CA VAL A 493 1.51 12.18 12.61
C VAL A 493 1.67 11.07 11.55
N ASP A 494 2.66 11.24 10.67
CA ASP A 494 2.90 10.30 9.57
C ASP A 494 3.45 8.95 10.03
N GLY A 495 4.29 8.95 11.07
CA GLY A 495 4.86 7.70 11.58
C GLY A 495 3.80 6.76 12.17
N THR A 496 2.79 7.29 12.88
CA THR A 496 1.69 6.47 13.43
C THR A 496 0.79 5.97 12.32
N LEU A 497 0.56 6.77 11.27
CA LEU A 497 -0.14 6.33 10.07
C LEU A 497 0.54 5.11 9.48
N GLU A 498 1.84 5.21 9.24
CA GLU A 498 2.62 4.12 8.66
C GLU A 498 2.61 2.87 9.53
N ALA A 499 2.66 3.03 10.86
CA ALA A 499 2.53 1.90 11.78
C ALA A 499 1.16 1.20 11.63
N ILE A 500 0.07 1.97 11.57
CA ILE A 500 -1.28 1.43 11.35
C ILE A 500 -1.37 0.74 9.99
N LEU A 501 -0.83 1.36 8.94
CA LEU A 501 -0.81 0.79 7.58
C LEU A 501 -0.05 -0.54 7.52
N ASN A 502 1.12 -0.63 8.15
CA ASN A 502 1.89 -1.88 8.19
C ASN A 502 1.12 -2.99 8.93
N VAL A 503 0.36 -2.65 9.97
CA VAL A 503 -0.48 -3.63 10.69
C VAL A 503 -1.63 -4.08 9.80
N ILE A 504 -2.29 -3.15 9.09
CA ILE A 504 -3.36 -3.46 8.14
C ILE A 504 -2.86 -4.32 6.98
N ASP A 505 -1.64 -4.09 6.50
CA ASP A 505 -1.01 -4.88 5.43
C ASP A 505 -0.77 -6.35 5.82
N THR A 506 -0.73 -6.68 7.12
CA THR A 506 -0.67 -8.08 7.59
C THR A 506 -1.99 -8.84 7.39
N TYR A 507 -3.08 -8.15 7.05
CA TYR A 507 -4.37 -8.77 6.84
C TYR A 507 -4.38 -9.63 5.57
N ASN A 508 -4.57 -10.94 5.73
CA ASN A 508 -4.57 -11.90 4.63
C ASN A 508 -5.73 -12.90 4.75
N SER A 509 -6.96 -12.41 4.64
CA SER A 509 -8.17 -13.26 4.70
C SER A 509 -9.01 -13.09 3.44
N ASP A 510 -9.41 -14.23 2.88
CA ASP A 510 -10.25 -14.30 1.67
C ASP A 510 -11.75 -14.04 1.97
N LYS A 511 -12.16 -14.04 3.24
CA LYS A 511 -13.59 -13.96 3.62
C LYS A 511 -14.18 -12.57 3.45
N VAL A 512 -13.44 -11.54 3.85
CA VAL A 512 -13.84 -10.12 3.74
C VAL A 512 -12.66 -9.36 3.19
N GLY A 513 -12.82 -8.66 2.07
CA GLY A 513 -11.79 -7.79 1.54
C GLY A 513 -11.69 -6.50 2.38
N LEU A 514 -10.52 -6.21 2.93
CA LEU A 514 -10.25 -4.92 3.55
C LEU A 514 -9.68 -3.97 2.49
N ASN A 515 -10.36 -2.87 2.22
CA ASN A 515 -9.97 -1.90 1.21
C ASN A 515 -9.72 -0.53 1.84
N LEU A 516 -8.47 -0.07 1.75
CA LEU A 516 -8.09 1.24 2.22
C LEU A 516 -8.34 2.28 1.11
N VAL A 517 -9.37 3.09 1.28
CA VAL A 517 -9.80 4.07 0.26
C VAL A 517 -8.93 5.32 0.29
N ASN A 518 -8.65 5.84 1.49
CA ASN A 518 -7.82 7.02 1.67
C ASN A 518 -7.11 6.98 3.02
N PHE A 519 -5.90 7.51 3.07
CA PHE A 519 -5.12 7.66 4.30
C PHE A 519 -4.36 8.97 4.25
N SER A 520 -4.38 9.72 5.34
CA SER A 520 -3.61 10.97 5.40
C SER A 520 -3.46 11.49 6.82
N VAL A 521 -2.46 12.36 6.99
CA VAL A 521 -2.14 13.01 8.27
C VAL A 521 -2.95 14.29 8.44
N GLY A 522 -3.45 14.51 9.65
CA GLY A 522 -4.26 15.64 10.06
C GLY A 522 -5.70 15.27 10.42
N PRO A 523 -6.45 16.23 10.98
CA PRO A 523 -7.85 16.02 11.31
C PRO A 523 -8.68 15.70 10.06
N PRO A 524 -9.82 15.00 10.21
CA PRO A 524 -10.73 14.75 9.11
C PRO A 524 -11.20 16.07 8.47
N THR A 525 -11.55 16.01 7.19
CA THR A 525 -12.02 17.15 6.39
C THR A 525 -13.36 16.84 5.75
N ASP A 526 -14.08 17.85 5.27
CA ASP A 526 -15.38 17.68 4.61
C ASP A 526 -15.29 16.72 3.41
N LYS A 527 -14.18 16.76 2.67
CA LYS A 527 -13.89 15.85 1.55
C LYS A 527 -13.84 14.38 1.96
N ASP A 528 -13.41 14.09 3.19
CA ASP A 528 -13.37 12.70 3.68
C ASP A 528 -14.77 12.17 3.94
N ILE A 529 -15.69 13.02 4.40
CA ILE A 529 -17.09 12.64 4.61
C ILE A 529 -17.77 12.42 3.26
N GLU A 530 -17.54 13.30 2.28
CA GLU A 530 -18.04 13.14 0.92
C GLU A 530 -17.56 11.81 0.33
N LEU A 531 -16.25 11.55 0.39
CA LEU A 531 -15.65 10.30 -0.10
C LEU A 531 -16.19 9.07 0.65
N ALA A 532 -16.35 9.15 1.97
CA ALA A 532 -16.90 8.07 2.78
C ALA A 532 -18.36 7.77 2.43
N THR A 533 -19.14 8.79 2.08
CA THR A 533 -20.54 8.64 1.67
C THR A 533 -20.62 7.93 0.32
N GLU A 534 -19.77 8.29 -0.64
CA GLU A 534 -19.74 7.67 -1.98
C GLU A 534 -19.26 6.21 -1.94
N THR A 535 -18.30 5.92 -1.08
CA THR A 535 -17.66 4.60 -0.99
C THR A 535 -18.22 3.72 0.13
N ASN A 536 -19.15 4.24 0.94
CA ASN A 536 -19.63 3.60 2.17
C ASN A 536 -18.48 3.17 3.11
N SER A 537 -17.53 4.08 3.31
CA SER A 537 -16.32 3.84 4.13
C SER A 537 -16.51 4.23 5.59
N LEU A 538 -15.82 3.51 6.47
CA LEU A 538 -15.64 3.89 7.87
C LEU A 538 -14.50 4.91 7.99
N ILE A 539 -14.63 5.90 8.86
CA ILE A 539 -13.56 6.88 9.13
C ILE A 539 -12.98 6.64 10.52
N TYR A 540 -11.71 6.24 10.58
CA TYR A 540 -10.96 6.06 11.82
C TYR A 540 -9.96 7.20 12.02
N CYS A 541 -10.12 7.92 13.13
CA CYS A 541 -9.30 9.04 13.53
C CYS A 541 -8.37 8.63 14.69
N PHE A 542 -7.08 8.55 14.44
CA PHE A 542 -6.07 8.24 15.44
C PHE A 542 -5.45 9.52 16.00
N ASN A 543 -5.57 9.73 17.31
CA ASN A 543 -5.07 10.89 18.05
C ASN A 543 -5.40 12.26 17.42
N THR A 544 -6.45 12.33 16.61
CA THR A 544 -6.90 13.54 15.91
C THR A 544 -8.23 14.02 16.46
N PRO A 545 -8.36 15.31 16.78
CA PRO A 545 -9.63 15.85 17.24
C PRO A 545 -10.64 15.92 16.09
N ILE A 546 -11.87 15.51 16.37
CA ILE A 546 -12.99 15.63 15.44
C ILE A 546 -13.70 16.95 15.73
N SER A 547 -13.79 17.84 14.72
CA SER A 547 -14.50 19.11 14.87
C SER A 547 -16.02 18.88 14.97
N ALA A 548 -16.72 19.75 15.69
CA ALA A 548 -18.18 19.63 15.87
C ALA A 548 -18.94 19.64 14.54
N GLY A 549 -18.53 20.49 13.59
CA GLY A 549 -19.16 20.57 12.27
C GLY A 549 -19.02 19.28 11.46
N ILE A 550 -17.86 18.61 11.52
CA ILE A 550 -17.63 17.32 10.85
C ILE A 550 -18.47 16.23 11.49
N LYS A 551 -18.58 16.22 12.83
CA LYS A 551 -19.42 15.26 13.54
C LYS A 551 -20.90 15.38 13.16
N GLU A 552 -21.41 16.60 13.04
CA GLU A 552 -22.78 16.85 12.59
C GLU A 552 -22.99 16.41 11.12
N MET A 553 -22.02 16.67 10.25
CA MET A 553 -22.09 16.26 8.86
C MET A 553 -22.05 14.73 8.71
N ALA A 554 -21.19 14.05 9.47
CA ALA A 554 -21.14 12.59 9.50
C ALA A 554 -22.48 11.98 9.97
N LEU A 555 -23.12 12.56 11.00
CA LEU A 555 -24.45 12.13 11.45
C LEU A 555 -25.53 12.33 10.38
N LYS A 556 -25.49 13.44 9.63
CA LYS A 556 -26.44 13.72 8.53
C LYS A 556 -26.26 12.74 7.37
N SER A 557 -25.02 12.39 7.05
CA SER A 557 -24.68 11.47 5.95
C SER A 557 -24.67 10.00 6.37
N ASN A 558 -25.01 9.68 7.63
CA ASN A 558 -24.94 8.34 8.20
C ASN A 558 -23.57 7.65 8.06
N VAL A 559 -22.50 8.44 8.13
CA VAL A 559 -21.11 7.96 8.09
C VAL A 559 -20.62 7.71 9.50
N LYS A 560 -20.07 6.52 9.75
CA LYS A 560 -19.51 6.15 11.05
C LYS A 560 -18.08 6.71 11.18
N ILE A 561 -17.89 7.60 12.15
CA ILE A 561 -16.60 8.19 12.50
C ILE A 561 -16.23 7.85 13.95
N GLU A 562 -15.06 7.27 14.16
CA GLU A 562 -14.57 6.84 15.47
C GLU A 562 -13.18 7.40 15.77
N GLN A 563 -12.97 7.82 17.02
CA GLN A 563 -11.69 8.36 17.48
C GLN A 563 -11.00 7.36 18.41
N PHE A 564 -9.72 7.12 18.18
CA PHE A 564 -8.88 6.24 18.97
C PHE A 564 -7.62 6.96 19.45
N LEU A 565 -7.17 6.63 20.66
CA LEU A 565 -5.97 7.19 21.28
C LEU A 565 -4.89 6.12 21.51
N VAL A 566 -5.22 4.85 21.29
CA VAL A 566 -4.35 3.69 21.52
C VAL A 566 -4.53 2.74 20.34
N ILE A 567 -3.41 2.34 19.72
CA ILE A 567 -3.41 1.61 18.45
C ILE A 567 -4.12 0.25 18.55
N TYR A 568 -3.93 -0.49 19.65
CA TYR A 568 -4.59 -1.79 19.89
C TYR A 568 -6.12 -1.70 19.86
N ARG A 569 -6.70 -0.64 20.43
CA ARG A 569 -8.15 -0.44 20.45
C ARG A 569 -8.72 -0.16 19.06
N LEU A 570 -7.94 0.51 18.20
CA LEU A 570 -8.31 0.74 16.80
C LEU A 570 -8.34 -0.58 16.02
N ILE A 571 -7.32 -1.42 16.21
CA ILE A 571 -7.22 -2.72 15.55
C ILE A 571 -8.32 -3.68 16.05
N GLU A 572 -8.61 -3.68 17.34
CA GLU A 572 -9.70 -4.46 17.92
C GLU A 572 -11.07 -4.02 17.38
N ALA A 573 -11.31 -2.71 17.28
CA ALA A 573 -12.51 -2.16 16.65
C ALA A 573 -12.62 -2.58 15.17
N LEU A 574 -11.52 -2.52 14.41
CA LEU A 574 -11.47 -2.98 13.04
C LEU A 574 -11.83 -4.47 12.93
N LYS A 575 -11.26 -5.32 13.79
CA LYS A 575 -11.56 -6.76 13.84
C LYS A 575 -13.03 -7.01 14.15
N ASN A 576 -13.63 -6.23 15.05
CA ASN A 576 -15.05 -6.33 15.36
C ASN A 576 -15.95 -5.92 14.18
N GLU A 577 -15.60 -4.85 13.46
CA GLU A 577 -16.31 -4.43 12.23
C GLU A 577 -16.23 -5.49 11.13
N LEU A 578 -15.04 -6.05 10.94
CA LEU A 578 -14.82 -7.13 9.98
C LEU A 578 -15.65 -8.38 10.34
N ASN A 579 -15.69 -8.76 11.62
CA ASN A 579 -16.54 -9.85 12.12
C ASN A 579 -18.03 -9.56 11.92
N GLY A 580 -18.46 -8.31 12.14
CA GLY A 580 -19.85 -7.89 11.95
C GLY A 580 -20.33 -7.93 10.50
N LYS A 581 -19.41 -7.88 9.52
CA LYS A 581 -19.74 -8.02 8.09
C LYS A 581 -19.89 -9.47 7.64
N LEU A 582 -19.42 -10.44 8.42
CA LEU A 582 -19.53 -11.84 8.06
C LEU A 582 -20.95 -12.36 8.29
N PRO A 583 -21.54 -13.09 7.32
CA PRO A 583 -22.77 -13.82 7.58
C PRO A 583 -22.50 -14.92 8.62
N PRO A 584 -23.40 -15.13 9.60
CA PRO A 584 -23.24 -16.20 10.56
C PRO A 584 -23.30 -17.58 9.87
N ILE A 585 -22.62 -18.57 10.45
CA ILE A 585 -22.70 -19.97 9.97
C ILE A 585 -23.90 -20.61 10.64
N GLU A 586 -24.73 -21.25 9.83
CA GLU A 586 -25.81 -22.10 10.30
C GLU A 586 -25.27 -23.51 10.50
N GLU A 587 -25.20 -23.97 11.75
CA GLU A 587 -24.85 -25.35 12.09
C GLU A 587 -26.12 -26.11 12.47
N MET A 588 -26.29 -27.31 11.90
CA MET A 588 -27.40 -28.20 12.22
C MET A 588 -27.00 -29.13 13.36
N ILE A 589 -27.57 -28.92 14.55
CA ILE A 589 -27.33 -29.77 15.71
C ILE A 589 -28.52 -30.71 15.86
N GLN A 590 -28.25 -32.02 15.92
CA GLN A 590 -29.31 -33.01 16.18
C GLN A 590 -29.82 -32.84 17.61
N VAL A 591 -31.12 -32.60 17.75
CA VAL A 591 -31.77 -32.37 19.05
C VAL A 591 -32.72 -33.48 19.48
N ALA A 592 -33.18 -34.29 18.53
CA ALA A 592 -34.09 -35.39 18.82
C ALA A 592 -34.02 -36.48 17.76
N GLU A 593 -34.47 -37.66 18.14
CA GLU A 593 -34.61 -38.83 17.29
C GLU A 593 -35.93 -39.54 17.62
N GLY A 594 -36.50 -40.19 16.61
CA GLY A 594 -37.66 -41.04 16.76
C GLY A 594 -37.80 -41.97 15.57
N HIS A 595 -38.79 -42.86 15.62
CA HIS A 595 -39.08 -43.78 14.54
C HIS A 595 -40.58 -43.83 14.23
N VAL A 596 -40.91 -44.17 12.99
CA VAL A 596 -42.29 -44.29 12.52
C VAL A 596 -42.86 -45.64 12.95
N LEU A 597 -43.95 -45.63 13.70
CA LEU A 597 -44.70 -46.83 14.04
C LEU A 597 -45.63 -47.24 12.88
N LYS A 598 -46.40 -46.27 12.36
CA LYS A 598 -47.44 -46.55 11.36
C LYS A 598 -47.79 -45.33 10.51
N GLU A 599 -48.08 -45.56 9.23
CA GLU A 599 -48.68 -44.56 8.34
C GLU A 599 -50.21 -44.51 8.50
N PHE A 600 -50.76 -43.31 8.58
CA PHE A 600 -52.18 -43.01 8.48
C PHE A 600 -52.45 -42.13 7.26
N ILE A 601 -53.57 -42.36 6.58
CA ILE A 601 -53.98 -41.50 5.45
C ILE A 601 -55.27 -40.83 5.88
N ILE A 602 -55.21 -39.52 6.10
CA ILE A 602 -56.38 -38.72 6.46
C ILE A 602 -56.77 -37.87 5.24
N THR A 603 -58.07 -37.80 4.97
CA THR A 603 -58.60 -36.89 3.94
C THR A 603 -58.86 -35.55 4.62
N ASP A 604 -58.04 -34.56 4.31
CA ASP A 604 -58.19 -33.18 4.79
C ASP A 604 -58.45 -32.26 3.60
N ASN A 605 -59.52 -31.45 3.67
CA ASN A 605 -59.96 -30.57 2.57
C ASN A 605 -60.06 -31.24 1.18
N GLY A 606 -60.47 -32.51 1.14
CA GLY A 606 -60.64 -33.30 -0.10
C GLY A 606 -59.33 -33.87 -0.69
N GLN A 607 -58.18 -33.63 -0.06
CA GLN A 607 -56.89 -34.22 -0.45
C GLN A 607 -56.45 -35.28 0.56
N LYS A 608 -55.84 -36.37 0.07
CA LYS A 608 -55.29 -37.43 0.92
C LYS A 608 -53.92 -37.00 1.46
N GLN A 609 -53.83 -36.73 2.75
CA GLN A 609 -52.58 -36.39 3.44
C GLN A 609 -52.02 -37.65 4.14
N PRO A 610 -50.80 -38.09 3.83
CA PRO A 610 -50.11 -39.11 4.62
C PRO A 610 -49.60 -38.50 5.93
N ILE A 611 -49.83 -39.20 7.04
CA ILE A 611 -49.43 -38.82 8.40
C ILE A 611 -48.61 -39.96 8.98
N ALA A 612 -47.40 -39.66 9.44
CA ALA A 612 -46.55 -40.61 10.13
C ALA A 612 -46.88 -40.61 11.63
N GLY A 613 -47.50 -41.68 12.13
CA GLY A 613 -47.60 -41.95 13.56
C GLY A 613 -46.24 -42.40 14.07
N SER A 614 -45.55 -41.53 14.79
CA SER A 614 -44.14 -41.70 15.17
C SER A 614 -43.98 -41.62 16.69
N LEU A 615 -43.03 -42.37 17.24
CA LEU A 615 -42.65 -42.31 18.64
C LEU A 615 -41.35 -41.50 18.78
N VAL A 616 -41.31 -40.60 19.76
CA VAL A 616 -40.08 -39.85 20.08
C VAL A 616 -39.21 -40.70 21.02
N ASP A 617 -38.07 -41.16 20.55
CA ASP A 617 -37.14 -42.01 21.31
C ASP A 617 -36.34 -41.21 22.32
N TRP A 618 -35.78 -40.08 21.88
CA TRP A 618 -35.08 -39.15 22.75
C TRP A 618 -35.15 -37.72 22.21
N GLY A 619 -35.10 -36.74 23.11
CA GLY A 619 -35.20 -35.32 22.76
C GLY A 619 -36.63 -34.81 22.66
N VAL A 620 -36.79 -33.66 21.99
CA VAL A 620 -38.08 -32.96 21.84
C VAL A 620 -38.30 -32.59 20.38
N PHE A 621 -39.42 -33.02 19.81
CA PHE A 621 -39.81 -32.64 18.45
C PHE A 621 -40.45 -31.26 18.49
N LYS A 622 -39.82 -30.27 17.85
CA LYS A 622 -40.36 -28.91 17.71
C LYS A 622 -40.69 -28.62 16.26
N LYS A 623 -41.77 -27.86 16.02
CA LYS A 623 -42.30 -27.65 14.66
C LYS A 623 -41.36 -26.86 13.75
N ASN A 624 -40.59 -25.93 14.32
CA ASN A 624 -39.69 -25.04 13.57
C ASN A 624 -38.34 -25.70 13.21
N ASN A 625 -38.11 -26.94 13.63
CA ASN A 625 -36.86 -27.65 13.39
C ASN A 625 -36.91 -28.37 12.03
N ILE A 626 -35.74 -28.73 11.51
CA ILE A 626 -35.61 -29.47 10.25
C ILE A 626 -35.69 -30.97 10.54
N PHE A 627 -36.58 -31.67 9.83
CA PHE A 627 -36.78 -33.11 9.98
C PHE A 627 -36.12 -33.82 8.81
N LYS A 628 -35.27 -34.81 9.11
CA LYS A 628 -34.69 -35.73 8.15
C LYS A 628 -35.25 -37.12 8.40
N ILE A 629 -35.86 -37.72 7.38
CA ILE A 629 -36.46 -39.05 7.48
C ILE A 629 -35.63 -40.01 6.64
N TRP A 630 -35.13 -41.05 7.30
CA TRP A 630 -34.26 -42.07 6.74
C TRP A 630 -34.96 -43.42 6.68
N ARG A 631 -34.72 -44.15 5.60
CA ARG A 631 -35.12 -45.55 5.47
C ARG A 631 -33.88 -46.38 5.20
N GLY A 632 -33.41 -47.07 6.25
CA GLY A 632 -32.07 -47.66 6.24
C GLY A 632 -31.03 -46.56 6.01
N SER A 633 -30.31 -46.62 4.88
CA SER A 633 -29.28 -45.64 4.52
C SER A 633 -29.74 -44.56 3.53
N LYS A 634 -31.03 -44.51 3.16
CA LYS A 634 -31.55 -43.58 2.15
C LYS A 634 -32.36 -42.46 2.79
N LEU A 635 -31.96 -41.21 2.53
CA LEU A 635 -32.73 -40.01 2.89
C LEU A 635 -33.98 -39.93 2.00
N ILE A 636 -35.16 -39.92 2.62
CA ILE A 636 -36.46 -39.85 1.94
C ILE A 636 -36.99 -38.41 1.93
N TYR A 637 -36.81 -37.72 3.05
CA TYR A 637 -37.33 -36.36 3.23
C TYR A 637 -36.36 -35.53 4.04
N GLU A 638 -36.21 -34.27 3.64
CA GLU A 638 -35.52 -33.23 4.39
C GLU A 638 -36.36 -31.94 4.29
N GLY A 639 -36.78 -31.41 5.43
CA GLY A 639 -37.54 -30.16 5.48
C GLY A 639 -38.38 -29.98 6.73
N ASN A 640 -39.25 -28.97 6.71
CA ASN A 640 -40.09 -28.61 7.85
C ASN A 640 -41.42 -29.39 7.87
N VAL A 641 -41.95 -29.62 9.07
CA VAL A 641 -43.23 -30.31 9.28
C VAL A 641 -44.40 -29.32 9.24
N GLU A 642 -45.52 -29.72 8.64
CA GLU A 642 -46.72 -28.89 8.48
C GLU A 642 -47.55 -28.84 9.78
N THR A 643 -47.89 -30.00 10.36
CA THR A 643 -48.58 -30.09 11.65
C THR A 643 -48.12 -31.29 12.48
N PHE A 644 -48.14 -31.12 13.80
CA PHE A 644 -48.12 -32.21 14.78
C PHE A 644 -49.48 -32.35 15.44
N LYS A 645 -49.92 -33.60 15.57
CA LYS A 645 -51.16 -33.93 16.27
C LYS A 645 -50.91 -35.03 17.28
N CYS A 646 -51.19 -34.73 18.55
CA CYS A 646 -51.10 -35.70 19.65
C CYS A 646 -52.53 -36.04 20.08
N GLY A 647 -52.99 -37.25 19.77
CA GLY A 647 -54.41 -37.60 19.93
C GLY A 647 -55.31 -36.72 19.06
N ASN A 648 -56.13 -35.87 19.67
CA ASN A 648 -57.02 -34.94 18.97
C ASN A 648 -56.50 -33.50 18.91
N ASP A 649 -55.45 -33.18 19.66
CA ASP A 649 -54.98 -31.80 19.84
C ASP A 649 -53.76 -31.49 18.96
N PHE A 650 -53.71 -30.27 18.42
CA PHE A 650 -52.54 -29.76 17.71
C PHE A 650 -51.51 -29.24 18.71
N VAL A 651 -50.28 -29.72 18.59
CA VAL A 651 -49.19 -29.41 19.52
C VAL A 651 -48.02 -28.79 18.76
N ASN A 652 -47.27 -27.89 19.40
CA ASN A 652 -46.08 -27.28 18.81
C ASN A 652 -44.79 -28.01 19.19
N GLU A 653 -44.84 -28.75 20.30
CA GLU A 653 -43.72 -29.54 20.81
C GLU A 653 -44.20 -30.89 21.37
N VAL A 654 -43.38 -31.93 21.19
CA VAL A 654 -43.64 -33.27 21.72
C VAL A 654 -42.40 -33.79 22.43
N LYS A 655 -42.58 -34.17 23.70
CA LYS A 655 -41.53 -34.70 24.57
C LYS A 655 -41.30 -36.20 24.32
N THR A 656 -40.17 -36.69 24.82
CA THR A 656 -39.76 -38.10 24.79
C THR A 656 -40.84 -39.06 25.29
N ASN A 657 -40.90 -40.27 24.72
CA ASN A 657 -41.86 -41.33 25.03
C ASN A 657 -43.33 -40.96 24.78
N ARG A 658 -43.60 -40.00 23.89
CA ARG A 658 -44.96 -39.70 23.42
C ARG A 658 -45.08 -39.98 21.93
N GLU A 659 -46.25 -40.50 21.55
CA GLU A 659 -46.63 -40.70 20.17
C GLU A 659 -47.14 -39.39 19.56
N VAL A 660 -46.73 -39.10 18.34
CA VAL A 660 -47.14 -37.93 17.59
C VAL A 660 -47.46 -38.29 16.14
N GLY A 661 -48.58 -37.76 15.63
CA GLY A 661 -48.88 -37.75 14.21
C GLY A 661 -48.17 -36.58 13.54
N ILE A 662 -47.24 -36.88 12.63
CA ILE A 662 -46.44 -35.92 11.87
C ILE A 662 -46.98 -35.83 10.45
N SER A 663 -47.29 -34.61 9.99
CA SER A 663 -47.72 -34.36 8.60
C SER A 663 -46.71 -33.47 7.89
N ILE A 664 -46.35 -33.84 6.66
CA ILE A 664 -45.29 -33.19 5.89
C ILE A 664 -45.89 -32.48 4.69
N ALA A 665 -45.31 -31.35 4.29
CA ALA A 665 -45.79 -30.57 3.14
C ALA A 665 -45.76 -31.34 1.81
N ASN A 666 -44.79 -32.25 1.63
CA ASN A 666 -44.69 -33.08 0.43
C ASN A 666 -45.59 -34.33 0.54
N LYS A 667 -46.71 -34.30 -0.18
CA LYS A 667 -47.78 -35.31 -0.12
C LYS A 667 -47.49 -36.59 -0.89
N ASP A 668 -46.43 -36.61 -1.70
CA ASP A 668 -46.04 -37.78 -2.50
C ASP A 668 -45.25 -38.82 -1.68
N ILE A 669 -44.81 -38.44 -0.48
CA ILE A 669 -43.97 -39.26 0.37
C ILE A 669 -44.82 -40.23 1.19
N ARG A 670 -44.47 -41.51 1.12
CA ARG A 670 -45.09 -42.60 1.90
C ARG A 670 -44.16 -43.06 3.02
N PHE A 671 -44.70 -43.13 4.22
CA PHE A 671 -43.99 -43.58 5.41
C PHE A 671 -44.11 -45.10 5.56
N LYS A 672 -43.02 -45.75 5.98
CA LYS A 672 -43.03 -47.16 6.35
C LYS A 672 -42.78 -47.28 7.85
N THR A 673 -43.25 -48.38 8.43
CA THR A 673 -42.87 -48.77 9.79
C THR A 673 -41.36 -48.91 9.85
N ASP A 674 -40.76 -48.41 10.94
CA ASP A 674 -39.33 -48.41 11.21
C ASP A 674 -38.51 -47.41 10.35
N ASP A 675 -39.16 -46.43 9.70
CA ASP A 675 -38.44 -45.27 9.15
C ASP A 675 -37.92 -44.40 10.32
N MET A 676 -36.64 -44.03 10.27
CA MET A 676 -35.98 -43.22 11.30
C MET A 676 -36.18 -41.73 11.04
N ILE A 677 -36.45 -40.96 12.09
CA ILE A 677 -36.67 -39.52 12.06
C ILE A 677 -35.60 -38.85 12.92
N GLU A 678 -34.74 -38.07 12.30
CA GLU A 678 -33.77 -37.22 12.96
C GLU A 678 -34.24 -35.76 12.88
N VAL A 679 -34.17 -35.06 14.01
CA VAL A 679 -34.58 -33.65 14.12
C VAL A 679 -33.36 -32.79 14.38
N TYR A 680 -33.15 -31.80 13.53
CA TYR A 680 -32.06 -30.85 13.61
C TYR A 680 -32.57 -29.45 13.95
N ASP A 681 -31.94 -28.83 14.94
CA ASP A 681 -32.11 -27.41 15.21
C ASP A 681 -31.00 -26.63 14.50
N VAL A 682 -31.36 -25.49 13.91
CA VAL A 682 -30.43 -24.64 13.18
C VAL A 682 -29.91 -23.59 14.16
N VAL A 683 -28.68 -23.78 14.64
CA VAL A 683 -28.03 -22.82 15.51
C VAL A 683 -27.15 -21.90 14.66
N SER A 684 -27.49 -20.62 14.68
CA SER A 684 -26.69 -19.58 14.01
C SER A 684 -25.53 -19.18 14.92
N THR A 685 -24.30 -19.49 14.50
CA THR A 685 -23.07 -19.10 15.21
C THR A 685 -22.37 -17.96 14.48
N PRO A 686 -21.96 -16.89 15.20
CA PRO A 686 -21.25 -15.77 14.59
C PRO A 686 -19.85 -16.22 14.14
N GLN A 687 -19.50 -15.92 12.90
CA GLN A 687 -18.15 -16.16 12.41
C GLN A 687 -17.16 -15.17 13.01
N LYS A 688 -15.92 -15.62 13.16
CA LYS A 688 -14.78 -14.76 13.46
C LYS A 688 -13.74 -14.86 12.36
N ILE A 689 -13.08 -13.74 12.10
CA ILE A 689 -11.89 -13.71 11.24
C ILE A 689 -10.69 -14.18 12.04
N ASP A 690 -9.95 -15.08 11.42
CA ASP A 690 -8.63 -15.52 11.86
C ASP A 690 -7.59 -14.50 11.40
N TRP A 691 -7.53 -13.38 12.11
CA TRP A 691 -6.52 -12.35 11.91
C TRP A 691 -6.05 -11.86 13.27
N ASP A 692 -4.81 -12.22 13.58
CA ASP A 692 -4.08 -11.80 14.77
C ASP A 692 -2.79 -11.12 14.30
N PRO A 693 -2.76 -9.78 14.26
CA PRO A 693 -1.60 -9.06 13.77
C PRO A 693 -0.39 -9.27 14.69
N PRO A 694 0.82 -9.48 14.14
CA PRO A 694 2.00 -9.81 14.91
C PRO A 694 2.39 -8.67 15.87
N GLY A 695 2.53 -9.03 17.16
CA GLY A 695 2.97 -8.12 18.22
C GLY A 695 1.85 -7.39 18.97
N PHE A 696 0.59 -7.82 18.78
CA PHE A 696 -0.62 -7.36 19.47
C PHE A 696 -1.19 -8.44 20.38
#